data_AF-A0A8B6BQ76-F1
#
_entry.id   AF-A0A8B6BQ76-F1
#
_cell.length_a   1.000
_cell.length_b   1.000
_cell.length_c   1.000
_cell.angle_alpha   90.00
_cell.angle_beta   90.00
_cell.angle_gamma   90.00
#
_symmetry.space_group_name_H-M   'P 1'
#
loop_
_entity.id
_entity.type
_entity.pdbx_description
1 polymer ?
#
loop_
_entity_poly.entity_id
_entity_poly.type
_entity_poly.pdbx_seq_one_letter_code
_entity_poly.pdbx_strand_id
1 'polypeptide(L)'
;MFNDKGKFPQNKEITYLNTLKTFGLKSSAYLNSTNIYDVAICIHRKASLPQTPFIAEEQANGLLNILMKNEHILESFHMNRKLKNVLADLKIIRPLRKPKSYPEVLKWFDCPDAFCKPTEMVYNAENLVGSTMPLFPDLPMKLIQKLNPSCQNIPIAKVFEQLLLLSKSYSEMYKPEFHHFVKQIYKFLNEATIDKALIGSIENRSVVWTGDGFCQPQKIYLNSSNDDIHLEPYLFQLPGEFIVMKEFFQRLGCKLCQCPKILVDVQNQIMQRHIQVRTEIEYRRDLRHNIDILNYFKSHSLCAIDFNVLIPVETEVENELVLKTIDECAYRSSHWSEDVKIIDEEEPFAVHPDISFAASIGIKSMEEHYLSDTGVLNWEQEVSLVTRIKSLLKGYRDGLSVPKELIQNADDAGATKVCFLYDERKNLDCRTNLLSKEMGECQGPALWIYNNTQFSETDLKNITKVEKETKDLSKIGKFGVGFCSVYNLTDVPSFVSGDTMVFFDPQGSYLMKNKTKGMKIDMKSQKNQRMLQRWSDQFKPFKNIFGCDLSTDGGRIPHFDGTLFRLPLRTRQQSSSELSSIVYNHDEMRELLDIFIQSAGNLLLFTQNVSEIEIFHLSEIDTRRKKLIFKVSRNLNMAFPAYV
;
A
#
# COMPACT_ATOMS: atom_id res chain seq x y z
N MET A 1 53.98 -64.79 23.46
CA MET A 1 54.88 -63.73 23.96
C MET A 1 54.05 -62.81 24.83
N PHE A 2 54.26 -62.89 26.14
CA PHE A 2 53.65 -62.00 27.13
C PHE A 2 54.35 -60.64 27.07
N ASN A 3 53.61 -59.54 27.27
CA ASN A 3 54.21 -58.23 27.46
C ASN A 3 53.73 -57.66 28.81
N ASP A 4 54.70 -57.16 29.57
CA ASP A 4 54.58 -56.73 30.96
C ASP A 4 53.63 -55.55 31.14
N LYS A 5 52.45 -55.85 31.67
CA LYS A 5 51.63 -55.07 32.60
C LYS A 5 50.36 -55.88 32.81
N GLY A 6 50.13 -56.36 34.04
CA GLY A 6 48.94 -57.11 34.46
C GLY A 6 47.63 -56.30 34.38
N LYS A 7 47.25 -55.88 33.17
CA LYS A 7 45.92 -55.42 32.80
C LYS A 7 45.48 -56.32 31.66
N PHE A 8 44.39 -57.06 31.86
CA PHE A 8 43.64 -57.67 30.75
C PHE A 8 43.45 -56.63 29.64
N PRO A 9 43.65 -56.97 28.34
CA PRO A 9 43.39 -56.04 27.26
C PRO A 9 41.95 -55.54 27.38
N GLN A 10 41.82 -54.24 27.62
CA GLN A 10 40.56 -53.58 27.91
C GLN A 10 39.58 -53.79 26.75
N ASN A 11 38.46 -54.47 27.03
CA ASN A 11 37.10 -54.42 26.46
C ASN A 11 36.86 -54.36 24.94
N LYS A 12 37.71 -53.80 24.07
CA LYS A 12 37.40 -53.56 22.65
C LYS A 12 37.55 -54.80 21.76
N GLU A 13 38.54 -55.66 22.00
CA GLU A 13 38.76 -56.88 21.21
C GLU A 13 37.77 -57.99 21.56
N ILE A 14 37.44 -58.15 22.84
CA ILE A 14 36.42 -59.12 23.31
C ILE A 14 35.05 -58.76 22.74
N THR A 15 34.69 -57.47 22.72
CA THR A 15 33.43 -57.00 22.13
C THR A 15 33.36 -57.23 20.63
N TYR A 16 34.49 -57.08 19.92
CA TYR A 16 34.57 -57.34 18.47
C TYR A 16 34.50 -58.84 18.13
N LEU A 17 35.16 -59.71 18.92
CA LEU A 17 35.05 -61.16 18.78
C LEU A 17 33.65 -61.68 19.13
N ASN A 18 32.98 -61.11 20.14
CA ASN A 18 31.59 -61.42 20.44
C ASN A 18 30.66 -60.99 19.30
N THR A 19 30.94 -59.83 18.67
CA THR A 19 30.23 -59.39 17.46
C THR A 19 30.45 -60.33 16.27
N LEU A 20 31.65 -60.90 16.08
CA LEU A 20 31.88 -61.88 15.01
C LEU A 20 31.16 -63.22 15.27
N LYS A 21 31.03 -63.61 16.55
CA LYS A 21 30.30 -64.83 16.95
C LYS A 21 28.79 -64.73 16.70
N THR A 22 28.17 -63.56 16.82
CA THR A 22 26.74 -63.38 16.46
C THR A 22 26.47 -63.56 14.95
N PHE A 23 27.53 -63.55 14.14
CA PHE A 23 27.53 -63.79 12.69
C PHE A 23 27.94 -65.24 12.35
N GLY A 24 28.19 -66.10 13.35
CA GLY A 24 28.71 -67.45 13.15
C GLY A 24 30.17 -67.51 12.69
N LEU A 25 30.91 -66.39 12.77
CA LEU A 25 32.29 -66.28 12.29
C LEU A 25 33.31 -66.54 13.41
N LYS A 26 34.35 -67.33 13.09
CA LYS A 26 35.41 -67.71 14.04
C LYS A 26 36.56 -66.69 14.13
N SER A 27 36.81 -65.92 13.07
CA SER A 27 37.81 -64.85 13.05
C SER A 27 37.49 -63.81 11.97
N SER A 28 38.12 -62.63 12.07
CA SER A 28 37.99 -61.55 11.08
C SER A 28 38.51 -61.92 9.68
N ALA A 29 39.29 -63.00 9.54
CA ALA A 29 39.79 -63.48 8.24
C ALA A 29 38.68 -64.03 7.33
N TYR A 30 37.53 -64.39 7.89
CA TYR A 30 36.37 -64.89 7.15
C TYR A 30 35.37 -63.78 6.80
N LEU A 31 35.65 -62.53 7.14
CA LEU A 31 34.74 -61.42 6.86
C LEU A 31 34.85 -60.99 5.39
N ASN A 32 33.87 -61.39 4.58
CA ASN A 32 33.75 -61.04 3.17
C ASN A 32 32.34 -60.51 2.83
N SER A 33 32.15 -60.05 1.58
CA SER A 33 30.90 -59.47 1.12
C SER A 33 29.70 -60.41 1.22
N THR A 34 29.91 -61.71 0.98
CA THR A 34 28.87 -62.74 1.06
C THR A 34 28.38 -62.94 2.49
N ASN A 35 29.28 -63.09 3.46
CA ASN A 35 28.86 -63.32 4.85
C ASN A 35 28.15 -62.10 5.46
N ILE A 36 28.55 -60.89 5.06
CA ILE A 36 27.85 -59.66 5.46
C ILE A 36 26.45 -59.61 4.86
N TYR A 37 26.32 -59.96 3.58
CA TYR A 37 25.03 -59.99 2.89
C TYR A 37 24.07 -61.04 3.49
N ASP A 38 24.55 -62.24 3.80
CA ASP A 38 23.73 -63.32 4.37
C ASP A 38 23.10 -62.89 5.71
N VAL A 39 23.89 -62.21 6.57
CA VAL A 39 23.38 -61.69 7.84
C VAL A 39 22.43 -60.51 7.62
N ALA A 40 22.74 -59.60 6.69
CA ALA A 40 21.84 -58.51 6.32
C ALA A 40 20.47 -59.02 5.80
N ILE A 41 20.46 -60.06 4.97
CA ILE A 41 19.23 -60.72 4.51
C ILE A 41 18.48 -61.41 5.66
N CYS A 42 19.20 -62.03 6.60
CA CYS A 42 18.58 -62.63 7.78
C CYS A 42 17.84 -61.57 8.63
N ILE A 43 18.47 -60.41 8.85
CA ILE A 43 17.86 -59.27 9.55
C ILE A 43 16.65 -58.76 8.75
N HIS A 44 16.81 -58.52 7.45
CA HIS A 44 15.74 -58.03 6.59
C HIS A 44 14.49 -58.92 6.60
N ARG A 45 14.66 -60.24 6.54
CA ARG A 45 13.54 -61.22 6.61
C ARG A 45 12.82 -61.20 7.96
N LYS A 46 13.53 -60.88 9.04
CA LYS A 46 12.97 -60.80 10.40
C LYS A 46 12.41 -59.41 10.74
N ALA A 47 12.62 -58.41 9.89
CA ALA A 47 12.21 -57.03 10.15
C ALA A 47 10.69 -56.83 10.23
N SER A 48 9.93 -57.62 9.45
CA SER A 48 8.47 -57.55 9.36
C SER A 48 7.72 -58.48 10.33
N LEU A 49 8.43 -59.11 11.28
CA LEU A 49 7.80 -59.99 12.27
C LEU A 49 7.13 -59.18 13.39
N PRO A 50 5.95 -59.60 13.91
CA PRO A 50 5.19 -58.87 14.93
C PRO A 50 5.97 -58.59 16.23
N GLN A 51 6.89 -59.48 16.57
CA GLN A 51 7.89 -59.26 17.61
C GLN A 51 9.26 -59.57 17.01
N THR A 52 10.11 -58.55 16.94
CA THR A 52 11.47 -58.72 16.46
C THR A 52 12.26 -59.56 17.46
N PRO A 53 12.82 -60.70 17.04
CA PRO A 53 13.61 -61.53 17.95
C PRO A 53 14.82 -60.74 18.47
N PHE A 54 15.13 -60.83 19.77
CA PHE A 54 16.32 -60.23 20.38
C PHE A 54 17.60 -60.48 19.56
N ILE A 55 17.72 -61.68 18.99
CA ILE A 55 18.83 -62.10 18.12
C ILE A 55 18.96 -61.19 16.88
N ALA A 56 17.85 -60.76 16.26
CA ALA A 56 17.90 -59.88 15.11
C ALA A 56 18.40 -58.47 15.48
N GLU A 57 18.09 -57.98 16.69
CA GLU A 57 18.63 -56.72 17.19
C GLU A 57 20.15 -56.82 17.45
N GLU A 58 20.62 -57.90 18.08
CA GLU A 58 22.05 -58.13 18.26
C GLU A 58 22.80 -58.28 16.94
N GLN A 59 22.21 -58.96 15.96
CA GLN A 59 22.77 -59.10 14.62
C GLN A 59 22.86 -57.76 13.90
N ALA A 60 21.83 -56.91 13.98
CA ALA A 60 21.83 -55.58 13.35
C ALA A 60 22.88 -54.65 13.99
N ASN A 61 22.95 -54.61 15.32
CA ASN A 61 23.97 -53.82 16.03
C ASN A 61 25.39 -54.32 15.71
N GLY A 62 25.56 -55.64 15.67
CA GLY A 62 26.82 -56.25 15.28
C GLY A 62 27.22 -55.92 13.84
N LEU A 63 26.26 -55.91 12.91
CA LEU A 63 26.46 -55.57 11.51
C LEU A 63 27.01 -54.16 11.37
N LEU A 64 26.35 -53.20 12.01
CA LEU A 64 26.76 -51.80 11.99
C LEU A 64 28.15 -51.61 12.62
N ASN A 65 28.45 -52.29 13.74
CA ASN A 65 29.77 -52.26 14.36
C ASN A 65 30.89 -52.78 13.43
N ILE A 66 30.62 -53.85 12.68
CA ILE A 66 31.56 -54.40 11.71
C ILE A 66 31.77 -53.41 10.55
N LEU A 67 30.69 -52.83 10.01
CA LEU A 67 30.75 -51.89 8.89
C LEU A 67 31.48 -50.60 9.28
N MET A 68 31.30 -50.11 10.51
CA MET A 68 32.03 -48.94 11.04
C MET A 68 33.54 -49.19 11.14
N LYS A 69 33.97 -50.41 11.51
CA LYS A 69 35.39 -50.76 11.65
C LYS A 69 36.05 -51.16 10.32
N ASN A 70 35.27 -51.66 9.36
CA ASN A 70 35.76 -52.22 8.11
C ASN A 70 35.10 -51.56 6.90
N GLU A 71 35.17 -50.23 6.85
CA GLU A 71 34.53 -49.42 5.83
C GLU A 71 34.89 -49.79 4.38
N HIS A 72 36.07 -50.37 4.15
CA HIS A 72 36.54 -50.77 2.83
C HIS A 72 35.71 -51.92 2.23
N ILE A 73 35.07 -52.74 3.07
CA ILE A 73 34.25 -53.87 2.61
C ILE A 73 32.99 -53.40 1.89
N LEU A 74 32.50 -52.20 2.20
CA LEU A 74 31.34 -51.60 1.50
C LEU A 74 31.59 -51.38 0.00
N GLU A 75 32.85 -51.27 -0.43
CA GLU A 75 33.25 -51.13 -1.84
C GLU A 75 33.49 -52.46 -2.54
N SER A 76 33.48 -53.58 -1.81
CA SER A 76 33.59 -54.91 -2.41
C SER A 76 32.33 -55.29 -3.21
N PHE A 77 32.48 -56.23 -4.13
CA PHE A 77 31.37 -56.69 -4.97
C PHE A 77 30.66 -57.90 -4.37
N HIS A 78 29.34 -57.92 -4.48
CA HIS A 78 28.47 -59.06 -4.23
C HIS A 78 27.40 -59.10 -5.33
N MET A 79 27.26 -60.24 -6.02
CA MET A 79 26.35 -60.39 -7.17
C MET A 79 26.45 -59.24 -8.20
N ASN A 80 27.68 -58.91 -8.62
CA ASN A 80 28.00 -57.85 -9.60
C ASN A 80 27.55 -56.42 -9.20
N ARG A 81 27.15 -56.20 -7.95
CA ARG A 81 26.86 -54.88 -7.39
C ARG A 81 27.80 -54.59 -6.22
N LYS A 82 28.10 -53.31 -5.99
CA LYS A 82 28.82 -52.92 -4.77
C LYS A 82 27.99 -53.28 -3.55
N LEU A 83 28.60 -53.85 -2.52
CA LEU A 83 27.94 -54.32 -1.32
C LEU A 83 27.09 -53.21 -0.67
N LYS A 84 27.60 -51.98 -0.61
CA LYS A 84 26.84 -50.82 -0.11
C LYS A 84 25.48 -50.62 -0.80
N ASN A 85 25.39 -50.80 -2.12
CA ASN A 85 24.15 -50.62 -2.87
C ASN A 85 23.16 -51.73 -2.54
N VAL A 86 23.64 -52.95 -2.32
CA VAL A 86 22.79 -54.08 -1.94
C VAL A 86 22.27 -53.90 -0.52
N LEU A 87 23.12 -53.48 0.41
CA LEU A 87 22.72 -53.22 1.81
C LEU A 87 21.78 -52.02 1.95
N ALA A 88 21.91 -51.02 1.10
CA ALA A 88 21.10 -49.81 1.09
C ALA A 88 19.59 -50.08 0.93
N ASP A 89 19.23 -51.16 0.24
CA ASP A 89 17.84 -51.55 -0.04
C ASP A 89 17.28 -52.61 0.94
N LEU A 90 18.07 -53.01 1.95
CA LEU A 90 17.65 -53.97 2.97
C LEU A 90 17.21 -53.27 4.26
N LYS A 91 16.19 -53.81 4.91
CA LYS A 91 15.70 -53.35 6.23
C LYS A 91 16.67 -53.79 7.33
N ILE A 92 17.73 -53.02 7.55
CA ILE A 92 18.84 -53.41 8.45
C ILE A 92 19.19 -52.38 9.52
N ILE A 93 18.57 -51.19 9.49
CA ILE A 93 18.84 -50.12 10.46
C ILE A 93 17.60 -49.87 11.30
N ARG A 94 17.78 -49.84 12.64
CA ARG A 94 16.72 -49.44 13.54
C ARG A 94 16.57 -47.92 13.47
N PRO A 95 15.37 -47.38 13.21
CA PRO A 95 15.18 -45.94 13.13
C PRO A 95 15.43 -45.27 14.49
N LEU A 96 15.76 -43.98 14.46
CA LEU A 96 15.88 -43.15 15.64
C LEU A 96 14.58 -43.19 16.46
N ARG A 97 14.73 -43.43 17.77
CA ARG A 97 13.61 -43.38 18.72
C ARG A 97 13.23 -41.92 18.99
N LYS A 98 11.95 -41.66 19.29
CA LYS A 98 11.44 -40.33 19.61
C LYS A 98 12.37 -39.61 20.62
N PRO A 99 13.00 -38.48 20.24
CA PRO A 99 13.83 -37.71 21.16
C PRO A 99 12.99 -37.14 22.30
N LYS A 100 13.56 -37.02 23.50
CA LYS A 100 12.88 -36.41 24.66
C LYS A 100 12.52 -34.93 24.44
N SER A 101 13.29 -34.23 23.62
CA SER A 101 13.05 -32.83 23.23
C SER A 101 11.97 -32.68 22.15
N TYR A 102 11.48 -33.77 21.57
CA TYR A 102 10.45 -33.71 20.53
C TYR A 102 9.07 -33.57 21.18
N PRO A 103 8.23 -32.61 20.76
CA PRO A 103 6.95 -32.34 21.42
C PRO A 103 6.07 -33.59 21.59
N GLU A 104 5.50 -33.77 22.78
CA GLU A 104 4.65 -34.94 23.06
C GLU A 104 3.39 -34.95 22.20
N VAL A 105 2.80 -33.78 21.98
CA VAL A 105 1.61 -33.55 21.15
C VAL A 105 1.82 -33.88 19.67
N LEU A 106 3.06 -33.93 19.20
CA LEU A 106 3.39 -34.33 17.83
C LEU A 106 3.68 -35.84 17.76
N LYS A 107 3.01 -36.49 16.80
CA LYS A 107 3.27 -37.88 16.47
C LYS A 107 4.72 -38.04 16.02
N TRP A 108 5.41 -39.06 16.49
CA TRP A 108 6.69 -39.48 15.92
C TRP A 108 6.44 -40.50 14.80
N PHE A 109 7.28 -40.50 13.77
CA PHE A 109 7.15 -41.47 12.69
C PHE A 109 7.22 -42.90 13.25
N ASP A 110 6.17 -43.66 13.02
CA ASP A 110 6.04 -45.04 13.47
C ASP A 110 6.42 -45.96 12.30
N CYS A 111 7.66 -46.49 12.30
CA CYS A 111 8.11 -47.38 11.23
C CYS A 111 7.30 -48.69 11.34
N PRO A 112 6.61 -49.13 10.26
CA PRO A 112 5.80 -50.35 10.28
C PRO A 112 6.61 -51.62 10.63
N ASP A 113 7.92 -51.57 10.35
CA ASP A 113 8.87 -52.62 10.63
C ASP A 113 9.86 -52.16 11.69
N ALA A 114 10.47 -53.11 12.39
CA ALA A 114 11.48 -52.78 13.41
C ALA A 114 12.79 -52.24 12.84
N PHE A 115 13.05 -52.51 11.57
CA PHE A 115 14.19 -51.98 10.82
C PHE A 115 13.69 -51.34 9.52
N CYS A 116 14.28 -50.22 9.14
CA CYS A 116 13.96 -49.52 7.90
C CYS A 116 15.16 -49.61 6.93
N LYS A 117 14.92 -49.35 5.64
CA LYS A 117 15.98 -49.35 4.63
C LYS A 117 16.80 -48.07 4.72
N PRO A 118 18.14 -48.12 4.62
CA PRO A 118 18.95 -46.91 4.55
C PRO A 118 18.49 -45.89 3.48
N THR A 119 18.01 -46.36 2.32
CA THR A 119 17.51 -45.49 1.23
C THR A 119 16.23 -44.73 1.56
N GLU A 120 15.46 -45.17 2.55
CA GLU A 120 14.20 -44.54 2.99
C GLU A 120 14.42 -43.58 4.17
N MET A 121 15.64 -43.50 4.71
CA MET A 121 15.96 -42.76 5.93
C MET A 121 16.70 -41.45 5.64
N VAL A 122 16.49 -40.45 6.51
CA VAL A 122 17.12 -39.13 6.45
C VAL A 122 17.96 -38.84 7.70
N TYR A 123 18.95 -37.98 7.57
CA TYR A 123 19.89 -37.64 8.64
C TYR A 123 19.65 -36.23 9.19
N ASN A 124 19.59 -36.11 10.53
CA ASN A 124 19.57 -34.83 11.27
C ASN A 124 18.50 -33.84 10.75
N ALA A 125 17.26 -34.31 10.66
CA ALA A 125 16.12 -33.59 10.08
C ALA A 125 14.84 -33.76 10.92
N GLU A 126 14.99 -33.96 12.23
CA GLU A 126 13.91 -34.25 13.18
C GLU A 126 12.81 -33.18 13.09
N ASN A 127 13.20 -31.91 13.02
CA ASN A 127 12.25 -30.80 12.96
C ASN A 127 11.54 -30.67 11.60
N LEU A 128 12.11 -31.26 10.54
CA LEU A 128 11.61 -31.15 9.17
C LEU A 128 10.72 -32.33 8.77
N VAL A 129 11.01 -33.54 9.25
CA VAL A 129 10.31 -34.78 8.85
C VAL A 129 10.15 -35.82 9.97
N GLY A 130 10.38 -35.47 11.23
CA GLY A 130 10.32 -36.39 12.38
C GLY A 130 8.99 -37.13 12.54
N SER A 131 7.89 -36.56 12.05
CA SER A 131 6.56 -37.20 12.07
C SER A 131 6.24 -37.97 10.78
N THR A 132 7.03 -37.82 9.71
CA THR A 132 6.67 -38.24 8.35
C THR A 132 7.67 -39.21 7.70
N MET A 133 8.90 -39.31 8.22
CA MET A 133 9.95 -40.19 7.72
C MET A 133 10.80 -40.80 8.85
N PRO A 134 11.40 -41.99 8.63
CA PRO A 134 12.35 -42.57 9.57
C PRO A 134 13.70 -41.84 9.51
N LEU A 135 14.31 -41.58 10.67
CA LEU A 135 15.64 -40.96 10.76
C LEU A 135 16.72 -41.95 11.16
N PHE A 136 17.95 -41.71 10.66
CA PHE A 136 19.12 -42.47 11.11
C PHE A 136 19.33 -42.27 12.62
N PRO A 137 19.64 -43.35 13.37
CA PRO A 137 20.11 -43.21 14.74
C PRO A 137 21.53 -42.60 14.76
N ASP A 138 22.09 -42.40 15.94
CA ASP A 138 23.46 -41.88 16.10
C ASP A 138 24.49 -42.83 15.47
N LEU A 139 24.87 -42.54 14.21
CA LEU A 139 25.81 -43.30 13.40
C LEU A 139 26.81 -42.34 12.74
N PRO A 140 28.05 -42.79 12.48
CA PRO A 140 29.05 -41.96 11.81
C PRO A 140 28.58 -41.52 10.42
N MET A 141 28.66 -40.22 10.13
CA MET A 141 28.21 -39.62 8.85
C MET A 141 28.82 -40.31 7.62
N LYS A 142 30.09 -40.74 7.69
CA LYS A 142 30.76 -41.48 6.60
C LYS A 142 30.05 -42.78 6.24
N LEU A 143 29.55 -43.50 7.24
CA LEU A 143 28.79 -44.74 7.03
C LEU A 143 27.42 -44.44 6.44
N ILE A 144 26.73 -43.44 6.98
CA ILE A 144 25.43 -42.98 6.48
C ILE A 144 25.53 -42.60 5.00
N GLN A 145 26.49 -41.75 4.61
CA GLN A 145 26.69 -41.32 3.22
C GLN A 145 27.03 -42.48 2.27
N LYS A 146 27.72 -43.53 2.76
CA LYS A 146 28.01 -44.72 1.95
C LYS A 146 26.77 -45.58 1.70
N LEU A 147 25.87 -45.69 2.67
CA LEU A 147 24.64 -46.48 2.59
C LEU A 147 23.49 -45.70 1.93
N ASN A 148 23.41 -44.39 2.15
CA ASN A 148 22.48 -43.48 1.50
C ASN A 148 23.20 -42.15 1.17
N PRO A 149 23.73 -42.02 -0.05
CA PRO A 149 24.36 -40.77 -0.50
C PRO A 149 23.40 -39.57 -0.47
N SER A 150 22.10 -39.83 -0.57
CA SER A 150 21.03 -38.82 -0.57
C SER A 150 20.43 -38.60 0.82
N CYS A 151 21.07 -39.03 1.90
CA CYS A 151 20.55 -38.95 3.28
C CYS A 151 20.21 -37.52 3.77
N GLN A 152 20.74 -36.48 3.11
CA GLN A 152 20.45 -35.08 3.37
C GLN A 152 19.47 -34.46 2.36
N ASN A 153 19.12 -35.18 1.29
CA ASN A 153 18.14 -34.74 0.31
C ASN A 153 16.74 -35.05 0.82
N ILE A 154 16.17 -34.10 1.57
CA ILE A 154 14.88 -34.27 2.22
C ILE A 154 13.76 -34.02 1.19
N PRO A 155 12.84 -34.98 0.97
CA PRO A 155 11.72 -34.79 0.06
C PRO A 155 10.81 -33.64 0.50
N ILE A 156 10.64 -32.63 -0.35
CA ILE A 156 9.83 -31.43 -0.05
C ILE A 156 8.39 -31.79 0.33
N ALA A 157 7.80 -32.78 -0.34
CA ALA A 157 6.45 -33.26 -0.02
C ALA A 157 6.31 -33.75 1.43
N LYS A 158 7.36 -34.35 1.99
CA LYS A 158 7.40 -34.85 3.37
C LYS A 158 7.56 -33.73 4.40
N VAL A 159 8.25 -32.65 4.02
CA VAL A 159 8.34 -31.42 4.83
C VAL A 159 6.99 -30.69 4.87
N PHE A 160 6.24 -30.65 3.77
CA PHE A 160 4.88 -30.13 3.80
C PHE A 160 3.92 -30.99 4.61
N GLU A 161 4.03 -32.33 4.51
CA GLU A 161 3.26 -33.24 5.37
C GLU A 161 3.55 -32.98 6.85
N GLN A 162 4.81 -32.73 7.22
CA GLN A 162 5.21 -32.33 8.57
C GLN A 162 4.55 -31.01 8.98
N LEU A 163 4.59 -29.99 8.12
CA LEU A 163 3.96 -28.69 8.37
C LEU A 163 2.44 -28.81 8.61
N LEU A 164 1.77 -29.68 7.85
CA LEU A 164 0.34 -29.94 8.02
C LEU A 164 0.04 -30.64 9.34
N LEU A 165 0.91 -31.56 9.79
CA LEU A 165 0.78 -32.18 11.11
C LEU A 165 1.00 -31.17 12.23
N LEU A 166 2.01 -30.29 12.09
CA LEU A 166 2.23 -29.18 13.02
C LEU A 166 1.00 -28.28 13.12
N SER A 167 0.42 -27.87 11.99
CA SER A 167 -0.79 -27.03 12.02
C SER A 167 -1.95 -27.71 12.76
N LYS A 168 -2.17 -29.00 12.56
CA LYS A 168 -3.28 -29.75 13.18
C LYS A 168 -3.08 -30.02 14.67
N SER A 169 -1.82 -30.18 15.09
CA SER A 169 -1.46 -30.54 16.47
C SER A 169 -1.04 -29.33 17.31
N TYR A 170 -1.21 -28.11 16.80
CA TYR A 170 -0.81 -26.89 17.50
C TYR A 170 -1.51 -26.75 18.85
N SER A 171 -0.74 -26.36 19.86
CA SER A 171 -1.21 -26.05 21.20
C SER A 171 -0.42 -24.87 21.74
N GLU A 172 -1.13 -23.88 22.28
CA GLU A 172 -0.54 -22.65 22.81
C GLU A 172 0.50 -22.90 23.92
N MET A 173 0.32 -23.97 24.70
CA MET A 173 1.26 -24.40 25.75
C MET A 173 2.69 -24.67 25.21
N TYR A 174 2.80 -25.11 23.95
CA TYR A 174 4.07 -25.48 23.31
C TYR A 174 4.48 -24.47 22.23
N LYS A 175 3.99 -23.23 22.31
CA LYS A 175 4.23 -22.18 21.32
C LYS A 175 5.72 -21.98 20.99
N PRO A 176 6.67 -21.93 21.94
CA PRO A 176 8.10 -21.78 21.63
C PRO A 176 8.66 -22.92 20.77
N GLU A 177 8.29 -24.16 21.08
CA GLU A 177 8.72 -25.35 20.34
C GLU A 177 8.14 -25.34 18.92
N PHE A 178 6.85 -25.06 18.77
CA PHE A 178 6.21 -24.97 17.46
C PHE A 178 6.83 -23.84 16.62
N HIS A 179 7.05 -22.67 17.20
CA HIS A 179 7.71 -21.56 16.53
C HIS A 179 9.10 -21.96 15.99
N HIS A 180 9.88 -22.71 16.77
CA HIS A 180 11.18 -23.23 16.33
C HIS A 180 11.06 -24.16 15.11
N PHE A 181 10.11 -25.10 15.13
CA PHE A 181 9.86 -26.01 14.02
C PHE A 181 9.42 -25.26 12.77
N VAL A 182 8.44 -24.36 12.90
CA VAL A 182 7.91 -23.52 11.82
C VAL A 182 9.04 -22.74 11.15
N LYS A 183 9.91 -22.11 11.95
CA LYS A 183 11.05 -21.34 11.44
C LYS A 183 12.01 -22.19 10.62
N GLN A 184 12.33 -23.41 11.08
CA GLN A 184 13.20 -24.32 10.32
C GLN A 184 12.55 -24.80 9.03
N ILE A 185 11.25 -25.16 9.08
CA ILE A 185 10.49 -25.61 7.92
C ILE A 185 10.39 -24.51 6.88
N TYR A 186 9.99 -23.29 7.27
CA TYR A 186 9.91 -22.18 6.32
C TYR A 186 11.25 -21.81 5.72
N LYS A 187 12.33 -21.85 6.51
CA LYS A 187 13.68 -21.65 5.98
C LYS A 187 14.01 -22.68 4.89
N PHE A 188 13.78 -23.96 5.17
CA PHE A 188 14.01 -25.03 4.20
C PHE A 188 13.17 -24.85 2.93
N LEU A 189 11.87 -24.58 3.09
CA LEU A 189 10.95 -24.42 1.96
C LEU A 189 11.23 -23.16 1.13
N ASN A 190 11.73 -22.08 1.75
CA ASN A 190 12.10 -20.86 1.06
C ASN A 190 13.29 -21.07 0.11
N GLU A 191 14.27 -21.88 0.54
CA GLU A 191 15.47 -22.24 -0.23
C GLU A 191 15.18 -23.33 -1.29
N ALA A 192 14.10 -24.08 -1.14
CA ALA A 192 13.73 -25.18 -2.04
C ALA A 192 13.05 -24.70 -3.33
N THR A 193 13.21 -25.47 -4.41
CA THR A 193 12.41 -25.32 -5.63
C THR A 193 11.11 -26.11 -5.49
N ILE A 194 9.98 -25.41 -5.37
CA ILE A 194 8.66 -26.00 -5.11
C ILE A 194 7.85 -26.04 -6.41
N ASP A 195 7.39 -27.24 -6.79
CA ASP A 195 6.53 -27.42 -7.96
C ASP A 195 5.15 -26.79 -7.78
N LYS A 196 4.60 -26.23 -8.86
CA LYS A 196 3.25 -25.61 -8.86
C LYS A 196 2.15 -26.58 -8.40
N ALA A 197 2.27 -27.87 -8.73
CA ALA A 197 1.31 -28.89 -8.31
C ALA A 197 1.27 -29.04 -6.78
N LEU A 198 2.43 -28.94 -6.12
CA LEU A 198 2.53 -29.02 -4.67
C LEU A 198 1.93 -27.78 -4.00
N ILE A 199 2.19 -26.59 -4.55
CA ILE A 199 1.55 -25.33 -4.11
C ILE A 199 0.02 -25.42 -4.21
N GLY A 200 -0.51 -25.92 -5.33
CA GLY A 200 -1.95 -26.12 -5.50
C GLY A 200 -2.57 -27.09 -4.48
N SER A 201 -1.82 -28.11 -4.05
CA SER A 201 -2.32 -29.08 -3.05
C SER A 201 -2.45 -28.51 -1.62
N ILE A 202 -1.75 -27.41 -1.33
CA ILE A 202 -1.71 -26.77 -0.01
C ILE A 202 -2.42 -25.42 0.03
N GLU A 203 -2.90 -24.92 -1.10
CA GLU A 203 -3.51 -23.59 -1.23
C GLU A 203 -4.63 -23.35 -0.22
N ASN A 204 -5.44 -24.38 0.06
CA ASN A 204 -6.59 -24.30 0.97
C ASN A 204 -6.30 -24.84 2.38
N ARG A 205 -5.03 -25.08 2.72
CA ARG A 205 -4.61 -25.64 4.01
C ARG A 205 -4.09 -24.54 4.93
N SER A 206 -4.32 -24.70 6.23
CA SER A 206 -3.72 -23.82 7.23
C SER A 206 -2.23 -24.12 7.35
N VAL A 207 -1.39 -23.39 6.64
CA VAL A 207 0.06 -23.66 6.59
C VAL A 207 0.90 -22.44 6.96
N VAL A 208 0.29 -21.26 7.09
CA VAL A 208 0.99 -20.02 7.43
C VAL A 208 0.77 -19.68 8.91
N TRP A 209 1.87 -19.47 9.62
CA TRP A 209 1.90 -19.13 11.04
C TRP A 209 1.51 -17.67 11.27
N THR A 210 0.57 -17.45 12.18
CA THR A 210 0.05 -16.11 12.52
C THR A 210 0.64 -15.52 13.80
N GLY A 211 1.46 -16.28 14.53
CA GLY A 211 1.90 -15.92 15.89
C GLY A 211 1.21 -16.75 16.98
N ASP A 212 -0.06 -17.05 16.78
CA ASP A 212 -0.91 -17.79 17.74
C ASP A 212 -1.62 -18.99 17.12
N GLY A 213 -1.18 -19.42 15.94
CA GLY A 213 -1.76 -20.55 15.23
C GLY A 213 -1.41 -20.53 13.75
N PHE A 214 -2.25 -21.20 12.96
CA PHE A 214 -2.06 -21.34 11.52
C PHE A 214 -3.31 -20.96 10.75
N CYS A 215 -3.15 -20.29 9.62
CA CYS A 215 -4.23 -19.99 8.70
C CYS A 215 -3.82 -20.25 7.23
N GLN A 216 -4.80 -20.12 6.35
CA GLN A 216 -4.62 -20.29 4.92
C GLN A 216 -3.83 -19.11 4.33
N PRO A 217 -2.98 -19.33 3.31
CA PRO A 217 -2.21 -18.26 2.67
C PRO A 217 -3.05 -17.05 2.25
N GLN A 218 -4.26 -17.25 1.74
CA GLN A 218 -5.15 -16.17 1.26
C GLN A 218 -5.66 -15.26 2.39
N LYS A 219 -5.48 -15.65 3.65
CA LYS A 219 -5.79 -14.86 4.84
C LYS A 219 -4.60 -14.07 5.37
N ILE A 220 -3.46 -14.10 4.69
CA ILE A 220 -2.24 -13.38 5.09
C ILE A 220 -1.97 -12.25 4.11
N TYR A 221 -1.59 -11.08 4.63
CA TYR A 221 -0.95 -10.03 3.85
C TYR A 221 0.50 -9.79 4.29
N LEU A 222 1.36 -9.42 3.34
CA LEU A 222 2.81 -9.38 3.52
C LEU A 222 3.33 -8.00 3.93
N ASN A 223 3.01 -6.95 3.16
CA ASN A 223 3.54 -5.61 3.39
C ASN A 223 2.57 -4.82 4.27
N SER A 224 3.09 -4.24 5.34
CA SER A 224 2.34 -3.34 6.21
C SER A 224 2.34 -1.90 5.71
N SER A 225 1.20 -1.24 5.85
CA SER A 225 0.98 0.20 5.69
C SER A 225 0.51 0.82 7.01
N ASN A 226 0.67 2.13 7.16
CA ASN A 226 0.11 2.87 8.31
C ASN A 226 -1.43 2.93 8.26
N ASP A 227 -2.01 2.69 7.08
CA ASP A 227 -3.46 2.74 6.84
C ASP A 227 -4.11 1.34 6.90
N ASP A 228 -3.37 0.31 7.32
CA ASP A 228 -3.89 -1.06 7.41
C ASP A 228 -4.87 -1.23 8.57
N ILE A 229 -5.88 -2.08 8.35
CA ILE A 229 -6.94 -2.38 9.32
C ILE A 229 -6.67 -3.73 9.97
N HIS A 230 -6.85 -3.82 11.29
CA HIS A 230 -6.84 -5.09 12.01
C HIS A 230 -8.17 -5.81 11.80
N LEU A 231 -8.12 -6.97 11.13
CA LEU A 231 -9.30 -7.70 10.66
C LEU A 231 -9.25 -9.18 11.07
N GLU A 232 -8.51 -9.53 12.12
CA GLU A 232 -8.44 -10.88 12.65
C GLU A 232 -9.82 -11.33 13.18
N PRO A 233 -10.30 -12.56 12.86
CA PRO A 233 -9.56 -13.68 12.30
C PRO A 233 -9.73 -13.87 10.78
N TYR A 234 -10.17 -12.84 10.05
CA TYR A 234 -10.43 -12.91 8.61
C TYR A 234 -9.17 -12.66 7.77
N LEU A 235 -8.36 -11.72 8.23
CA LEU A 235 -7.12 -11.31 7.57
C LEU A 235 -6.06 -11.01 8.65
N PHE A 236 -4.87 -11.57 8.49
CA PHE A 236 -3.74 -11.44 9.41
C PHE A 236 -2.54 -10.86 8.70
N GLN A 237 -1.74 -10.09 9.43
CA GLN A 237 -0.41 -9.69 8.97
C GLN A 237 0.58 -10.85 9.12
N LEU A 238 1.47 -11.04 8.15
CA LEU A 238 2.59 -11.96 8.32
C LEU A 238 3.48 -11.47 9.48
N PRO A 239 3.82 -12.33 10.47
CA PRO A 239 4.72 -11.95 11.56
C PRO A 239 6.06 -11.41 11.04
N GLY A 240 6.54 -10.32 11.64
CA GLY A 240 7.68 -9.54 11.13
C GLY A 240 8.96 -10.35 10.93
N GLU A 241 9.19 -11.41 11.72
CA GLU A 241 10.35 -12.30 11.55
C GLU A 241 10.38 -13.06 10.21
N PHE A 242 9.23 -13.25 9.56
CA PHE A 242 9.09 -14.00 8.32
C PHE A 242 9.06 -13.11 7.07
N ILE A 243 9.08 -11.78 7.23
CA ILE A 243 9.05 -10.83 6.10
C ILE A 243 10.24 -11.01 5.15
N VAL A 244 11.38 -11.48 5.66
CA VAL A 244 12.57 -11.79 4.86
C VAL A 244 12.32 -12.92 3.84
N MET A 245 11.27 -13.71 4.03
CA MET A 245 10.84 -14.81 3.13
C MET A 245 9.58 -14.44 2.33
N LYS A 246 9.28 -13.14 2.14
CA LYS A 246 8.05 -12.66 1.47
C LYS A 246 7.79 -13.31 0.11
N GLU A 247 8.84 -13.58 -0.68
CA GLU A 247 8.70 -14.20 -2.01
C GLU A 247 8.20 -15.65 -1.91
N PHE A 248 8.60 -16.38 -0.88
CA PHE A 248 8.06 -17.70 -0.59
C PHE A 248 6.57 -17.62 -0.23
N PHE A 249 6.19 -16.74 0.69
CA PHE A 249 4.78 -16.60 1.08
C PHE A 249 3.89 -16.07 -0.06
N GLN A 250 4.42 -15.20 -0.92
CA GLN A 250 3.73 -14.77 -2.13
C GLN A 250 3.50 -15.95 -3.09
N ARG A 251 4.50 -16.83 -3.28
CA ARG A 251 4.34 -18.07 -4.07
C ARG A 251 3.30 -19.03 -3.47
N LEU A 252 3.10 -19.02 -2.15
CA LEU A 252 2.05 -19.79 -1.48
C LEU A 252 0.63 -19.21 -1.66
N GLY A 253 0.49 -17.99 -2.20
CA GLY A 253 -0.80 -17.32 -2.39
C GLY A 253 -1.14 -16.26 -1.33
N CYS A 254 -0.16 -15.81 -0.53
CA CYS A 254 -0.38 -14.69 0.38
C CYS A 254 -0.57 -13.37 -0.38
N LYS A 255 -1.42 -12.49 0.15
CA LYS A 255 -1.74 -11.19 -0.42
C LYS A 255 -0.56 -10.22 -0.22
N LEU A 256 -0.26 -9.39 -1.21
CA LEU A 256 0.88 -8.47 -1.10
C LEU A 256 0.66 -7.36 -0.06
N CYS A 257 -0.53 -6.78 -0.02
CA CYS A 257 -0.93 -5.70 0.89
C CYS A 257 -2.46 -5.70 1.02
N GLN A 258 -3.01 -4.93 1.97
CA GLN A 258 -4.44 -4.65 1.99
C GLN A 258 -4.81 -3.78 0.78
N CYS A 259 -5.92 -4.11 0.13
CA CYS A 259 -6.47 -3.31 -0.97
C CYS A 259 -8.00 -3.35 -0.90
N PRO A 260 -8.72 -2.41 -1.55
CA PRO A 260 -10.17 -2.31 -1.45
C PRO A 260 -10.91 -3.63 -1.72
N LYS A 261 -10.46 -4.40 -2.73
CA LYS A 261 -11.04 -5.71 -3.05
C LYS A 261 -10.90 -6.72 -1.91
N ILE A 262 -9.73 -6.76 -1.26
CA ILE A 262 -9.47 -7.65 -0.13
C ILE A 262 -10.35 -7.29 1.07
N LEU A 263 -10.57 -6.00 1.31
CA LEU A 263 -11.44 -5.53 2.39
C LEU A 263 -12.90 -5.96 2.14
N VAL A 264 -13.38 -5.82 0.90
CA VAL A 264 -14.71 -6.29 0.52
C VAL A 264 -14.82 -7.82 0.60
N ASP A 265 -13.78 -8.58 0.26
CA ASP A 265 -13.75 -10.04 0.47
C ASP A 265 -13.91 -10.40 1.96
N VAL A 266 -13.38 -9.58 2.87
CA VAL A 266 -13.57 -9.76 4.32
C VAL A 266 -15.02 -9.47 4.70
N GLN A 267 -15.64 -8.40 4.18
CA GLN A 267 -17.07 -8.13 4.43
C GLN A 267 -17.95 -9.29 3.95
N ASN A 268 -17.66 -9.86 2.78
CA ASN A 268 -18.37 -11.04 2.27
C ASN A 268 -18.20 -12.26 3.18
N GLN A 269 -17.01 -12.50 3.73
CA GLN A 269 -16.80 -13.57 4.71
C GLN A 269 -17.58 -13.34 6.01
N ILE A 270 -17.66 -12.09 6.48
CA ILE A 270 -18.46 -11.71 7.64
C ILE A 270 -19.94 -11.97 7.34
N MET A 271 -20.46 -11.48 6.21
CA MET A 271 -21.85 -11.68 5.78
C MET A 271 -22.24 -13.17 5.78
N GLN A 272 -21.40 -14.03 5.20
CA GLN A 272 -21.64 -15.47 5.16
C GLN A 272 -21.65 -16.13 6.55
N ARG A 273 -20.88 -15.60 7.50
CA ARG A 273 -20.91 -16.09 8.89
C ARG A 273 -22.15 -15.66 9.63
N HIS A 274 -22.67 -14.46 9.38
CA HIS A 274 -23.85 -13.93 10.07
C HIS A 274 -25.20 -14.37 9.47
N ILE A 275 -25.20 -15.35 8.56
CA ILE A 275 -26.42 -16.11 8.19
C ILE A 275 -27.07 -16.78 9.42
N GLN A 276 -26.25 -17.09 10.43
CA GLN A 276 -26.70 -17.59 11.73
C GLN A 276 -26.32 -16.58 12.82
N VAL A 277 -27.18 -16.43 13.83
CA VAL A 277 -26.94 -15.56 14.99
C VAL A 277 -25.61 -15.94 15.67
N ARG A 278 -24.82 -14.93 16.00
CA ARG A 278 -23.50 -15.07 16.61
C ARG A 278 -23.50 -14.61 18.06
N THR A 279 -22.40 -14.89 18.76
CA THR A 279 -22.21 -14.37 20.12
C THR A 279 -22.07 -12.84 20.09
N GLU A 280 -22.45 -12.16 21.18
CA GLU A 280 -22.31 -10.69 21.31
C GLU A 280 -20.87 -10.21 21.03
N ILE A 281 -19.87 -10.99 21.44
CA ILE A 281 -18.44 -10.69 21.21
C ILE A 281 -18.11 -10.74 19.71
N GLU A 282 -18.59 -11.76 19.00
CA GLU A 282 -18.38 -11.88 17.55
C GLU A 282 -19.13 -10.80 16.78
N TYR A 283 -20.37 -10.51 17.16
CA TYR A 283 -21.18 -9.44 16.60
C TYR A 283 -20.46 -8.09 16.71
N ARG A 284 -20.07 -7.67 17.92
CA ARG A 284 -19.39 -6.38 18.13
C ARG A 284 -18.07 -6.27 17.36
N ARG A 285 -17.29 -7.35 17.33
CA ARG A 285 -16.04 -7.39 16.56
C ARG A 285 -16.31 -7.20 15.07
N ASP A 286 -17.25 -7.95 14.52
CA ASP A 286 -17.51 -7.99 13.08
C ASP A 286 -18.23 -6.71 12.59
N LEU A 287 -19.08 -6.10 13.42
CA LEU A 287 -19.62 -4.76 13.19
C LEU A 287 -18.49 -3.73 13.12
N ARG A 288 -17.57 -3.75 14.11
CA ARG A 288 -16.41 -2.85 14.13
C ARG A 288 -15.52 -3.01 12.90
N HIS A 289 -15.22 -4.24 12.48
CA HIS A 289 -14.47 -4.48 11.24
C HIS A 289 -15.16 -3.85 10.03
N ASN A 290 -16.48 -3.96 9.91
CA ASN A 290 -17.22 -3.31 8.83
C ASN A 290 -17.10 -1.78 8.90
N ILE A 291 -17.27 -1.20 10.09
CA ILE A 291 -17.13 0.26 10.28
C ILE A 291 -15.71 0.74 9.92
N ASP A 292 -14.68 0.00 10.33
CA ASP A 292 -13.28 0.33 10.02
C ASP A 292 -13.02 0.25 8.50
N ILE A 293 -13.58 -0.76 7.83
CA ILE A 293 -13.55 -0.87 6.36
C ILE A 293 -14.25 0.34 5.71
N LEU A 294 -15.44 0.73 6.17
CA LEU A 294 -16.15 1.90 5.66
C LEU A 294 -15.36 3.21 5.86
N ASN A 295 -14.69 3.36 7.02
CA ASN A 295 -13.81 4.49 7.30
C ASN A 295 -12.57 4.50 6.38
N TYR A 296 -12.04 3.33 6.00
CA TYR A 296 -10.99 3.24 5.00
C TYR A 296 -11.44 3.77 3.64
N PHE A 297 -12.63 3.39 3.16
CA PHE A 297 -13.18 3.91 1.91
C PHE A 297 -13.41 5.43 1.97
N LYS A 298 -13.93 5.93 3.08
CA LYS A 298 -14.12 7.37 3.34
C LYS A 298 -12.81 8.16 3.31
N SER A 299 -11.80 7.72 4.08
CA SER A 299 -10.51 8.42 4.20
C SER A 299 -9.74 8.48 2.88
N HIS A 300 -9.89 7.47 2.03
CA HIS A 300 -9.24 7.39 0.71
C HIS A 300 -10.08 8.00 -0.43
N SER A 301 -11.26 8.56 -0.14
CA SER A 301 -12.19 9.10 -1.14
C SER A 301 -12.51 8.11 -2.28
N LEU A 302 -12.63 6.83 -1.94
CA LEU A 302 -12.93 5.76 -2.90
C LEU A 302 -14.44 5.66 -3.10
N CYS A 303 -14.88 5.46 -4.35
CA CYS A 303 -16.29 5.22 -4.65
C CYS A 303 -16.69 3.83 -4.12
N ALA A 304 -17.47 3.79 -3.03
CA ALA A 304 -17.87 2.53 -2.38
C ALA A 304 -18.76 1.67 -3.29
N ILE A 305 -19.51 2.30 -4.20
CA ILE A 305 -20.36 1.63 -5.21
C ILE A 305 -19.49 0.81 -6.18
N ASP A 306 -18.36 1.35 -6.64
CA ASP A 306 -17.48 0.67 -7.63
C ASP A 306 -16.90 -0.66 -7.12
N PHE A 307 -16.92 -0.89 -5.81
CA PHE A 307 -16.36 -2.08 -5.18
C PHE A 307 -17.42 -3.01 -4.56
N ASN A 308 -18.72 -2.71 -4.72
CA ASN A 308 -19.81 -3.44 -4.07
C ASN A 308 -19.62 -3.54 -2.55
N VAL A 309 -19.29 -2.41 -1.91
CA VAL A 309 -19.11 -2.34 -0.45
C VAL A 309 -20.42 -2.68 0.25
N LEU A 310 -20.33 -3.47 1.32
CA LEU A 310 -21.46 -3.88 2.13
C LEU A 310 -21.65 -2.96 3.34
N ILE A 311 -22.91 -2.67 3.67
CA ILE A 311 -23.32 -1.73 4.71
C ILE A 311 -24.08 -2.50 5.81
N PRO A 312 -23.64 -2.41 7.08
CA PRO A 312 -24.43 -2.85 8.22
C PRO A 312 -25.75 -2.09 8.31
N VAL A 313 -26.85 -2.84 8.47
CA VAL A 313 -28.19 -2.30 8.63
C VAL A 313 -28.69 -2.53 10.06
N GLU A 314 -29.67 -1.75 10.47
CA GLU A 314 -30.35 -1.90 11.75
C GLU A 314 -31.28 -3.12 11.72
N THR A 315 -31.29 -3.89 12.80
CA THR A 315 -32.09 -5.10 12.97
C THR A 315 -32.83 -5.05 14.30
N GLU A 316 -34.04 -5.62 14.35
CA GLU A 316 -34.79 -5.76 15.60
C GLU A 316 -34.25 -6.90 16.48
N VAL A 317 -33.54 -7.85 15.88
CA VAL A 317 -32.95 -8.99 16.58
C VAL A 317 -31.61 -8.59 17.20
N GLU A 318 -31.49 -8.79 18.52
CA GLU A 318 -30.25 -8.54 19.23
C GLU A 318 -29.09 -9.38 18.69
N ASN A 319 -27.93 -8.75 18.49
CA ASN A 319 -26.69 -9.37 17.98
C ASN A 319 -26.79 -9.97 16.57
N GLU A 320 -27.79 -9.57 15.78
CA GLU A 320 -27.86 -9.89 14.37
C GLU A 320 -27.10 -8.83 13.56
N LEU A 321 -26.16 -9.26 12.70
CA LEU A 321 -25.45 -8.38 11.78
C LEU A 321 -25.90 -8.69 10.36
N VAL A 322 -26.81 -7.87 9.83
CA VAL A 322 -27.20 -7.94 8.42
C VAL A 322 -26.39 -6.93 7.63
N LEU A 323 -25.83 -7.39 6.50
CA LEU A 323 -25.03 -6.57 5.59
C LEU A 323 -25.74 -6.51 4.24
N LYS A 324 -25.92 -5.29 3.71
CA LYS A 324 -26.65 -5.01 2.46
C LYS A 324 -25.82 -4.15 1.51
N THR A 325 -26.16 -4.16 0.22
CA THR A 325 -25.48 -3.29 -0.75
C THR A 325 -25.93 -1.83 -0.56
N ILE A 326 -25.13 -0.88 -1.05
CA ILE A 326 -25.41 0.56 -0.91
C ILE A 326 -26.79 0.93 -1.47
N ASP A 327 -27.19 0.33 -2.59
CA ASP A 327 -28.46 0.65 -3.26
C ASP A 327 -29.70 0.17 -2.48
N GLU A 328 -29.53 -0.84 -1.61
CA GLU A 328 -30.58 -1.35 -0.73
C GLU A 328 -30.71 -0.57 0.58
N CYS A 329 -29.82 0.38 0.85
CA CYS A 329 -29.69 1.04 2.15
C CYS A 329 -30.04 2.54 2.09
N ALA A 330 -30.61 3.04 3.19
CA ALA A 330 -30.80 4.47 3.39
C ALA A 330 -30.54 4.87 4.85
N TYR A 331 -29.98 6.06 5.09
CA TYR A 331 -29.78 6.57 6.45
C TYR A 331 -30.92 7.49 6.88
N ARG A 332 -31.28 7.47 8.17
CA ARG A 332 -32.28 8.39 8.72
C ARG A 332 -31.64 9.74 9.00
N SER A 333 -32.11 10.79 8.32
CA SER A 333 -31.65 12.15 8.58
C SER A 333 -32.19 12.66 9.93
N SER A 334 -31.62 13.74 10.46
CA SER A 334 -32.16 14.41 11.66
C SER A 334 -33.56 14.99 11.47
N HIS A 335 -34.05 15.03 10.23
CA HIS A 335 -35.37 15.53 9.86
C HIS A 335 -36.38 14.41 9.59
N TRP A 336 -35.96 13.15 9.73
CA TRP A 336 -36.83 11.99 9.57
C TRP A 336 -37.86 11.93 10.72
N SER A 337 -39.14 11.81 10.37
CA SER A 337 -40.23 11.62 11.35
C SER A 337 -40.71 10.18 11.31
N GLU A 338 -40.81 9.54 12.47
CA GLU A 338 -41.34 8.17 12.62
C GLU A 338 -42.86 8.08 12.32
N ASP A 339 -43.55 9.23 12.26
CA ASP A 339 -44.99 9.30 11.97
C ASP A 339 -45.32 9.23 10.46
N VAL A 340 -44.32 9.10 9.57
CA VAL A 340 -44.54 8.98 8.13
C VAL A 340 -45.08 7.58 7.82
N LYS A 341 -46.34 7.49 7.37
CA LYS A 341 -46.93 6.25 6.88
C LYS A 341 -46.32 5.90 5.52
N ILE A 342 -45.37 4.98 5.51
CA ILE A 342 -44.81 4.39 4.29
C ILE A 342 -45.90 3.50 3.65
N ILE A 343 -46.14 3.71 2.34
CA ILE A 343 -47.18 3.00 1.57
C ILE A 343 -46.56 1.98 0.59
N ASP A 344 -45.23 2.04 0.39
CA ASP A 344 -44.51 1.17 -0.55
C ASP A 344 -44.22 -0.24 0.02
N GLU A 345 -44.19 -1.24 -0.88
CA GLU A 345 -43.96 -2.65 -0.55
C GLU A 345 -42.47 -3.01 -0.35
N GLU A 346 -41.54 -2.18 -0.84
CA GLU A 346 -40.08 -2.38 -0.73
C GLU A 346 -39.44 -1.19 0.01
N GLU A 347 -39.32 -1.29 1.33
CA GLU A 347 -38.63 -0.30 2.17
C GLU A 347 -37.10 -0.54 2.15
N PRO A 348 -36.27 0.51 1.93
CA PRO A 348 -34.82 0.37 2.04
C PRO A 348 -34.41 0.07 3.47
N PHE A 349 -33.34 -0.69 3.63
CA PHE A 349 -32.84 -1.03 4.95
C PHE A 349 -32.19 0.18 5.62
N ALA A 350 -32.62 0.49 6.84
CA ALA A 350 -32.03 1.56 7.62
C ALA A 350 -30.57 1.25 7.99
N VAL A 351 -29.65 2.16 7.72
CA VAL A 351 -28.23 2.01 8.08
C VAL A 351 -28.05 1.91 9.60
N HIS A 352 -27.15 1.04 10.04
CA HIS A 352 -26.84 0.85 11.46
C HIS A 352 -26.42 2.18 12.15
N PRO A 353 -26.93 2.49 13.36
CA PRO A 353 -26.70 3.79 14.04
C PRO A 353 -25.23 4.20 14.24
N ASP A 354 -24.34 3.23 14.44
CA ASP A 354 -22.90 3.50 14.59
C ASP A 354 -22.24 4.11 13.34
N ILE A 355 -22.91 4.07 12.18
CA ILE A 355 -22.44 4.64 10.91
C ILE A 355 -23.01 6.05 10.73
N SER A 356 -22.63 6.96 11.64
CA SER A 356 -23.02 8.38 11.60
C SER A 356 -22.54 9.16 10.36
N PHE A 357 -21.70 8.54 9.53
CA PHE A 357 -21.09 9.14 8.35
C PHE A 357 -21.60 8.56 7.03
N ALA A 358 -22.76 7.90 7.02
CA ALA A 358 -23.38 7.27 5.84
C ALA A 358 -23.44 8.18 4.60
N ALA A 359 -23.80 9.45 4.76
CA ALA A 359 -23.83 10.42 3.66
C ALA A 359 -22.45 10.62 2.99
N SER A 360 -21.36 10.57 3.78
CA SER A 360 -19.99 10.78 3.27
C SER A 360 -19.45 9.61 2.43
N ILE A 361 -20.10 8.45 2.49
CA ILE A 361 -19.76 7.26 1.68
C ILE A 361 -20.76 7.03 0.54
N GLY A 362 -21.66 8.01 0.29
CA GLY A 362 -22.56 8.01 -0.86
C GLY A 362 -23.90 7.28 -0.64
N ILE A 363 -24.25 6.94 0.60
CA ILE A 363 -25.57 6.40 0.92
C ILE A 363 -26.59 7.55 0.96
N LYS A 364 -27.72 7.38 0.27
CA LYS A 364 -28.82 8.35 0.24
C LYS A 364 -29.53 8.44 1.58
N SER A 365 -30.12 9.59 1.87
CA SER A 365 -31.05 9.69 2.99
C SER A 365 -32.35 8.93 2.69
N MET A 366 -33.10 8.58 3.73
CA MET A 366 -34.40 7.93 3.60
C MET A 366 -35.35 8.76 2.71
N GLU A 367 -35.34 10.09 2.89
CA GLU A 367 -36.10 11.03 2.07
C GLU A 367 -35.66 11.03 0.61
N GLU A 368 -34.35 11.06 0.35
CA GLU A 368 -33.78 11.01 -1.01
C GLU A 368 -34.10 9.70 -1.73
N HIS A 369 -34.13 8.58 -1.01
CA HIS A 369 -34.49 7.28 -1.56
C HIS A 369 -35.94 7.28 -2.05
N TYR A 370 -36.89 7.63 -1.18
CA TYR A 370 -38.31 7.73 -1.57
C TYR A 370 -38.57 8.78 -2.65
N LEU A 371 -37.86 9.91 -2.63
CA LEU A 371 -37.99 10.93 -3.68
C LEU A 371 -37.45 10.46 -5.02
N SER A 372 -36.46 9.56 -5.05
CA SER A 372 -35.82 9.15 -6.30
C SER A 372 -36.73 8.33 -7.23
N ASP A 373 -37.68 7.55 -6.69
CA ASP A 373 -38.62 6.75 -7.49
C ASP A 373 -39.91 7.49 -7.86
N THR A 374 -40.20 8.61 -7.19
CA THR A 374 -41.41 9.43 -7.46
C THR A 374 -41.31 10.27 -8.74
N GLY A 375 -40.14 10.30 -9.39
CA GLY A 375 -39.88 11.22 -10.51
C GLY A 375 -39.89 12.70 -10.10
N VAL A 376 -39.92 13.00 -8.80
CA VAL A 376 -39.70 14.35 -8.26
C VAL A 376 -38.24 14.71 -8.52
N LEU A 377 -38.02 15.38 -9.64
CA LEU A 377 -36.73 15.98 -9.95
C LEU A 377 -36.48 17.08 -8.92
N ASN A 378 -35.28 17.08 -8.33
CA ASN A 378 -34.79 18.24 -7.59
C ASN A 378 -34.87 19.45 -8.53
N TRP A 379 -35.85 20.31 -8.28
CA TRP A 379 -36.14 21.50 -9.07
C TRP A 379 -35.55 22.71 -8.35
N GLU A 380 -34.22 22.73 -8.28
CA GLU A 380 -33.47 23.84 -7.73
C GLU A 380 -33.30 24.95 -8.76
N GLN A 381 -33.32 26.22 -8.31
CA GLN A 381 -32.79 27.31 -9.12
C GLN A 381 -31.25 27.28 -9.03
N GLU A 382 -30.63 26.50 -9.90
CA GLU A 382 -29.16 26.48 -10.00
C GLU A 382 -28.67 27.78 -10.65
N VAL A 383 -27.96 28.62 -9.88
CA VAL A 383 -27.22 29.75 -10.45
C VAL A 383 -25.82 29.27 -10.79
N SER A 384 -25.52 29.11 -12.08
CA SER A 384 -24.18 28.66 -12.49
C SER A 384 -23.09 29.64 -12.01
N LEU A 385 -21.93 29.12 -11.58
CA LEU A 385 -20.75 29.91 -11.20
C LEU A 385 -20.41 30.99 -12.24
N VAL A 386 -20.52 30.63 -13.51
CA VAL A 386 -20.33 31.52 -14.65
C VAL A 386 -21.33 32.68 -14.62
N THR A 387 -22.62 32.42 -14.37
CA THR A 387 -23.65 33.47 -14.22
C THR A 387 -23.37 34.38 -13.03
N ARG A 388 -22.87 33.82 -11.91
CA ARG A 388 -22.50 34.62 -10.74
C ARG A 388 -21.32 35.53 -11.02
N ILE A 389 -20.25 35.02 -11.63
CA ILE A 389 -19.09 35.82 -12.04
C ILE A 389 -19.53 36.93 -13.00
N LYS A 390 -20.32 36.61 -14.04
CA LYS A 390 -20.90 37.62 -14.96
C LYS A 390 -21.64 38.73 -14.21
N SER A 391 -22.44 38.37 -13.20
CA SER A 391 -23.18 39.34 -12.39
C SER A 391 -22.24 40.26 -11.60
N LEU A 392 -21.19 39.70 -11.00
CA LEU A 392 -20.17 40.48 -10.28
C LEU A 392 -19.43 41.44 -11.22
N LEU A 393 -19.06 41.00 -12.43
CA LEU A 393 -18.36 41.82 -13.41
C LEU A 393 -19.15 43.06 -13.84
N LYS A 394 -20.50 43.04 -13.80
CA LYS A 394 -21.32 44.22 -14.09
C LYS A 394 -21.03 45.40 -13.15
N GLY A 395 -20.57 45.14 -11.93
CA GLY A 395 -20.20 46.14 -10.93
C GLY A 395 -18.78 46.70 -11.07
N TYR A 396 -17.93 46.09 -11.90
CA TYR A 396 -16.50 46.43 -12.03
C TYR A 396 -16.20 47.10 -13.39
N ARG A 397 -16.75 48.31 -13.62
CA ARG A 397 -16.64 49.03 -14.91
C ARG A 397 -15.66 50.20 -14.93
N ASP A 398 -14.97 50.46 -13.83
CA ASP A 398 -14.12 51.66 -13.65
C ASP A 398 -12.69 51.51 -14.20
N GLY A 399 -12.35 50.37 -14.81
CA GLY A 399 -11.00 50.06 -15.32
C GLY A 399 -9.95 49.81 -14.23
N LEU A 400 -10.23 50.18 -12.97
CA LEU A 400 -9.32 50.08 -11.82
C LEU A 400 -9.62 48.88 -10.92
N SER A 401 -10.76 48.23 -11.10
CA SER A 401 -11.15 47.03 -10.34
C SER A 401 -10.02 46.00 -10.20
N VAL A 402 -9.40 45.57 -11.31
CA VAL A 402 -8.36 44.53 -11.25
C VAL A 402 -7.12 44.97 -10.47
N PRO A 403 -6.47 46.11 -10.78
CA PRO A 403 -5.33 46.59 -9.98
C PRO A 403 -5.69 46.80 -8.50
N LYS A 404 -6.85 47.40 -8.22
CA LYS A 404 -7.30 47.70 -6.85
C LYS A 404 -7.46 46.44 -6.02
N GLU A 405 -8.19 45.44 -6.53
CA GLU A 405 -8.44 44.19 -5.81
C GLU A 405 -7.16 43.37 -5.63
N LEU A 406 -6.24 43.36 -6.60
CA LEU A 406 -4.96 42.65 -6.47
C LEU A 406 -3.98 43.35 -5.53
N ILE A 407 -4.00 44.68 -5.45
CA ILE A 407 -3.25 45.44 -4.43
C ILE A 407 -3.81 45.14 -3.03
N GLN A 408 -5.14 45.14 -2.87
CA GLN A 408 -5.77 44.80 -1.59
C GLN A 408 -5.46 43.37 -1.16
N ASN A 409 -5.55 42.39 -2.06
CA ASN A 409 -5.18 41.01 -1.75
C ASN A 409 -3.71 40.88 -1.31
N ALA A 410 -2.80 41.65 -1.93
CA ALA A 410 -1.40 41.67 -1.52
C ALA A 410 -1.21 42.36 -0.15
N ASP A 411 -1.94 43.45 0.09
CA ASP A 411 -1.93 44.20 1.35
C ASP A 411 -2.42 43.36 2.52
N ASP A 412 -3.54 42.66 2.35
CA ASP A 412 -4.11 41.79 3.38
C ASP A 412 -3.22 40.58 3.67
N ALA A 413 -2.47 40.10 2.67
CA ALA A 413 -1.44 39.08 2.83
C ALA A 413 -0.18 39.62 3.54
N GLY A 414 -0.06 40.93 3.76
CA GLY A 414 1.10 41.56 4.39
C GLY A 414 2.27 41.81 3.45
N ALA A 415 2.04 41.87 2.13
CA ALA A 415 3.09 42.24 1.19
C ALA A 415 3.49 43.71 1.35
N THR A 416 4.77 44.00 1.16
CA THR A 416 5.29 45.37 1.20
C THR A 416 5.47 45.97 -0.19
N LYS A 417 5.52 45.13 -1.23
CA LYS A 417 5.73 45.52 -2.62
C LYS A 417 4.82 44.76 -3.57
N VAL A 418 4.22 45.48 -4.51
CA VAL A 418 3.44 44.90 -5.62
C VAL A 418 4.02 45.39 -6.95
N CYS A 419 4.19 44.48 -7.91
CA CYS A 419 4.65 44.80 -9.25
C CYS A 419 3.65 44.32 -10.29
N PHE A 420 3.28 45.20 -11.22
CA PHE A 420 2.50 44.85 -12.40
C PHE A 420 3.43 44.79 -13.62
N LEU A 421 3.23 43.83 -14.50
CA LEU A 421 3.95 43.73 -15.76
C LEU A 421 2.99 43.41 -16.89
N TYR A 422 2.88 44.33 -17.84
CA TYR A 422 2.23 44.04 -19.12
C TYR A 422 3.23 43.37 -20.05
N ASP A 423 2.96 42.11 -20.39
CA ASP A 423 3.80 41.24 -21.20
C ASP A 423 3.13 40.96 -22.55
N GLU A 424 3.76 41.42 -23.62
CA GLU A 424 3.25 41.28 -24.99
C GLU A 424 3.77 40.02 -25.71
N ARG A 425 4.53 39.16 -25.04
CA ARG A 425 5.02 37.92 -25.66
C ARG A 425 3.86 37.06 -26.14
N LYS A 426 3.88 36.70 -27.44
CA LYS A 426 2.89 35.79 -28.05
C LYS A 426 3.10 34.32 -27.70
N ASN A 427 4.33 33.97 -27.27
CA ASN A 427 4.80 32.62 -26.93
C ASN A 427 4.35 31.55 -27.95
N LEU A 428 4.54 31.82 -29.24
CA LEU A 428 4.09 30.94 -30.34
C LEU A 428 4.75 29.55 -30.27
N ASP A 429 5.97 29.50 -29.76
CA ASP A 429 6.77 28.30 -29.54
C ASP A 429 6.33 27.48 -28.31
N CYS A 430 5.38 27.99 -27.51
CA CYS A 430 4.90 27.37 -26.28
C CYS A 430 3.46 26.84 -26.42
N ARG A 431 3.01 26.48 -27.63
CA ARG A 431 1.59 26.12 -27.90
C ARG A 431 1.34 24.65 -28.20
N THR A 432 2.36 23.79 -28.07
CA THR A 432 2.27 22.40 -28.51
C THR A 432 2.12 21.43 -27.35
N ASN A 433 2.97 21.55 -26.34
CA ASN A 433 3.10 20.57 -25.27
C ASN A 433 2.43 21.06 -23.97
N LEU A 434 1.09 21.12 -24.02
CA LEU A 434 0.25 21.77 -23.02
C LEU A 434 -0.61 20.76 -22.24
N LEU A 435 -1.24 21.24 -21.15
CA LEU A 435 -2.22 20.46 -20.38
C LEU A 435 -3.43 20.03 -21.23
N SER A 436 -3.79 20.85 -22.22
CA SER A 436 -4.83 20.62 -23.20
C SER A 436 -4.53 21.41 -24.47
N LYS A 437 -5.24 21.13 -25.56
CA LYS A 437 -5.06 21.88 -26.81
C LYS A 437 -5.58 23.31 -26.68
N GLU A 438 -6.66 23.48 -25.93
CA GLU A 438 -7.40 24.73 -25.70
C GLU A 438 -6.54 25.74 -24.91
N MET A 439 -5.66 25.26 -24.02
CA MET A 439 -4.69 26.12 -23.32
C MET A 439 -3.73 26.86 -24.25
N GLY A 440 -3.66 26.48 -25.54
CA GLY A 440 -2.86 27.19 -26.55
C GLY A 440 -3.29 28.64 -26.76
N GLU A 441 -4.57 28.96 -26.52
CA GLU A 441 -5.09 30.33 -26.59
C GLU A 441 -4.62 31.18 -25.39
N CYS A 442 -4.38 30.54 -24.25
CA CYS A 442 -3.94 31.19 -23.00
C CYS A 442 -2.42 31.42 -22.93
N GLN A 443 -1.68 31.17 -24.03
CA GLN A 443 -0.22 31.34 -24.05
C GLN A 443 0.24 32.74 -24.48
N GLY A 444 -0.66 33.59 -24.99
CA GLY A 444 -0.34 34.91 -25.53
C GLY A 444 -0.01 35.98 -24.47
N PRO A 445 -0.17 37.26 -24.86
CA PRO A 445 0.04 38.42 -23.99
C PRO A 445 -0.72 38.29 -22.66
N ALA A 446 -0.12 38.80 -21.58
CA ALA A 446 -0.67 38.65 -20.24
C ALA A 446 -0.37 39.88 -19.37
N LEU A 447 -1.23 40.11 -18.38
CA LEU A 447 -0.91 40.96 -17.23
C LEU A 447 -0.39 40.06 -16.11
N TRP A 448 0.84 40.32 -15.67
CA TRP A 448 1.47 39.65 -14.55
C TRP A 448 1.43 40.53 -13.32
N ILE A 449 1.18 39.93 -12.15
CA ILE A 449 1.15 40.63 -10.87
C ILE A 449 1.98 39.86 -9.87
N TYR A 450 3.04 40.49 -9.37
CA TYR A 450 3.93 39.95 -8.36
C TYR A 450 3.73 40.68 -7.04
N ASN A 451 3.74 39.94 -5.93
CA ASN A 451 3.95 40.49 -4.60
C ASN A 451 4.94 39.63 -3.81
N ASN A 452 5.61 40.23 -2.83
CA ASN A 452 6.70 39.60 -2.09
C ASN A 452 6.25 38.75 -0.89
N THR A 453 4.99 38.30 -0.86
CA THR A 453 4.46 37.41 0.17
C THR A 453 3.87 36.14 -0.43
N GLN A 454 3.95 35.03 0.29
CA GLN A 454 3.37 33.75 -0.11
C GLN A 454 1.96 33.59 0.45
N PHE A 455 1.08 32.92 -0.28
CA PHE A 455 -0.24 32.53 0.18
C PHE A 455 -0.12 31.56 1.36
N SER A 456 -0.86 31.83 2.44
CA SER A 456 -1.08 30.82 3.49
C SER A 456 -2.13 29.79 3.06
N GLU A 457 -2.22 28.66 3.77
CA GLU A 457 -3.29 27.68 3.55
C GLU A 457 -4.70 28.28 3.75
N THR A 458 -4.84 29.27 4.65
CA THR A 458 -6.08 30.02 4.81
C THR A 458 -6.39 30.88 3.59
N ASP A 459 -5.38 31.55 3.01
CA ASP A 459 -5.57 32.39 1.82
C ASP A 459 -5.93 31.53 0.59
N LEU A 460 -5.29 30.36 0.44
CA LEU A 460 -5.61 29.38 -0.62
C LEU A 460 -7.06 28.86 -0.52
N LYS A 461 -7.57 28.63 0.69
CA LYS A 461 -8.98 28.25 0.91
C LYS A 461 -9.95 29.40 0.68
N ASN A 462 -9.51 30.65 0.89
CA ASN A 462 -10.37 31.81 0.76
C ASN A 462 -10.48 32.28 -0.69
N ILE A 463 -9.41 32.20 -1.48
CA ILE A 463 -9.45 32.57 -2.91
C ILE A 463 -10.39 31.66 -3.73
N THR A 464 -10.68 30.44 -3.27
CA THR A 464 -11.63 29.53 -3.92
C THR A 464 -13.10 29.80 -3.56
N LYS A 465 -13.37 30.56 -2.49
CA LYS A 465 -14.75 30.83 -2.03
C LYS A 465 -15.32 32.02 -2.78
N VAL A 466 -15.99 31.74 -3.90
CA VAL A 466 -16.83 32.74 -4.59
C VAL A 466 -18.11 33.03 -3.78
N GLU A 467 -18.44 32.15 -2.82
CA GLU A 467 -19.60 32.26 -1.93
C GLU A 467 -19.21 32.10 -0.45
N LYS A 468 -19.25 33.21 0.30
CA LYS A 468 -19.90 33.28 1.63
C LYS A 468 -19.94 34.72 2.15
N GLU A 469 -21.14 35.23 2.35
CA GLU A 469 -21.43 36.19 3.40
C GLU A 469 -21.27 35.46 4.75
N THR A 470 -20.12 35.60 5.39
CA THR A 470 -20.00 35.29 6.82
C THR A 470 -19.47 36.53 7.54
N LYS A 471 -20.25 36.94 8.53
CA LYS A 471 -20.15 38.14 9.36
C LYS A 471 -18.87 38.14 10.20
N ASP A 472 -17.72 38.43 9.60
CA ASP A 472 -16.52 38.82 10.34
C ASP A 472 -16.20 40.28 10.01
N LEU A 473 -16.65 41.17 10.88
CA LEU A 473 -16.53 42.64 10.73
C LEU A 473 -15.10 43.16 10.96
N SER A 474 -14.15 42.29 11.32
CA SER A 474 -12.78 42.67 11.68
C SER A 474 -11.79 42.63 10.51
N LYS A 475 -12.16 41.98 9.39
CA LYS A 475 -11.38 41.97 8.14
C LYS A 475 -12.19 42.66 7.06
N ILE A 476 -11.90 43.94 6.82
CA ILE A 476 -12.52 44.71 5.74
C ILE A 476 -11.90 44.23 4.42
N GLY A 477 -12.44 43.14 3.87
CA GLY A 477 -12.01 42.54 2.61
C GLY A 477 -12.78 41.24 2.36
N LYS A 478 -13.72 41.25 1.39
CA LYS A 478 -14.50 40.06 0.99
C LYS A 478 -13.61 39.14 0.15
N PHE A 479 -12.70 38.41 0.79
CA PHE A 479 -11.80 37.48 0.13
C PHE A 479 -12.57 36.52 -0.80
N GLY A 480 -12.13 36.42 -2.06
CA GLY A 480 -12.74 35.58 -3.11
C GLY A 480 -13.66 36.33 -4.07
N VAL A 481 -14.51 37.26 -3.59
CA VAL A 481 -15.42 38.05 -4.46
C VAL A 481 -14.65 39.12 -5.24
N GLY A 482 -13.68 39.77 -4.59
CA GLY A 482 -12.82 40.78 -5.20
C GLY A 482 -11.92 40.22 -6.30
N PHE A 483 -11.40 39.00 -6.08
CA PHE A 483 -10.58 38.29 -7.07
C PHE A 483 -11.35 38.01 -8.37
N CYS A 484 -12.68 37.84 -8.34
CA CYS A 484 -13.47 37.65 -9.56
C CYS A 484 -13.35 38.83 -10.55
N SER A 485 -12.90 40.02 -10.12
CA SER A 485 -12.65 41.15 -11.03
C SER A 485 -11.64 40.81 -12.14
N VAL A 486 -10.69 39.89 -11.90
CA VAL A 486 -9.68 39.49 -12.90
C VAL A 486 -10.30 38.90 -14.16
N TYR A 487 -11.53 38.36 -14.06
CA TYR A 487 -12.25 37.82 -15.20
C TYR A 487 -12.68 38.89 -16.22
N ASN A 488 -12.54 40.18 -15.90
CA ASN A 488 -12.61 41.25 -16.89
C ASN A 488 -11.49 41.14 -17.94
N LEU A 489 -10.30 40.67 -17.55
CA LEU A 489 -9.12 40.59 -18.43
C LEU A 489 -8.89 39.19 -19.01
N THR A 490 -9.22 38.14 -18.25
CA THR A 490 -8.84 36.75 -18.58
C THR A 490 -9.96 35.75 -18.32
N ASP A 491 -9.94 34.61 -19.01
CA ASP A 491 -10.82 33.48 -18.69
C ASP A 491 -10.15 32.44 -17.79
N VAL A 492 -8.81 32.40 -17.77
CA VAL A 492 -8.02 31.37 -17.07
C VAL A 492 -6.92 32.01 -16.22
N PRO A 493 -7.27 32.69 -15.12
CA PRO A 493 -6.27 33.22 -14.22
C PRO A 493 -5.49 32.08 -13.56
N SER A 494 -4.19 32.28 -13.39
CA SER A 494 -3.31 31.32 -12.72
C SER A 494 -2.33 32.03 -11.82
N PHE A 495 -1.80 31.32 -10.82
CA PHE A 495 -0.74 31.86 -9.97
C PHE A 495 0.21 30.79 -9.46
N VAL A 496 1.42 31.23 -9.10
CA VAL A 496 2.42 30.46 -8.36
C VAL A 496 2.66 31.16 -7.03
N SER A 497 2.66 30.42 -5.93
CA SER A 497 2.99 30.93 -4.60
C SER A 497 3.69 29.86 -3.78
N GLY A 498 4.93 30.13 -3.38
CA GLY A 498 5.77 29.13 -2.71
C GLY A 498 5.99 27.89 -3.59
N ASP A 499 5.54 26.74 -3.10
CA ASP A 499 5.60 25.44 -3.78
C ASP A 499 4.28 25.06 -4.49
N THR A 500 3.30 25.96 -4.50
CA THR A 500 1.97 25.70 -5.02
C THR A 500 1.71 26.48 -6.30
N MET A 501 1.12 25.82 -7.30
CA MET A 501 0.62 26.48 -8.51
C MET A 501 -0.87 26.19 -8.69
N VAL A 502 -1.64 27.19 -9.10
CA VAL A 502 -3.10 27.09 -9.27
C VAL A 502 -3.54 27.66 -10.62
N PHE A 503 -4.50 27.00 -11.25
CA PHE A 503 -5.24 27.49 -12.41
C PHE A 503 -6.74 27.50 -12.08
N PHE A 504 -7.45 28.53 -12.51
CA PHE A 504 -8.92 28.58 -12.46
C PHE A 504 -9.48 28.61 -13.86
N ASP A 505 -10.50 27.80 -14.13
CA ASP A 505 -11.21 27.73 -15.41
C ASP A 505 -12.70 27.53 -15.12
N PRO A 506 -13.44 28.56 -14.68
CA PRO A 506 -14.81 28.39 -14.19
C PRO A 506 -15.78 27.85 -15.26
N GLN A 507 -15.44 27.95 -16.54
CA GLN A 507 -16.20 27.39 -17.66
C GLN A 507 -15.82 25.92 -17.95
N GLY A 508 -14.68 25.43 -17.44
CA GLY A 508 -14.17 24.07 -17.71
C GLY A 508 -13.87 23.85 -19.19
N SER A 509 -13.51 24.89 -19.93
CA SER A 509 -13.28 24.81 -21.38
C SER A 509 -11.82 24.59 -21.75
N TYR A 510 -10.90 24.77 -20.81
CA TYR A 510 -9.46 24.78 -21.03
C TYR A 510 -8.74 23.68 -20.25
N LEU A 511 -9.09 23.40 -18.99
CA LEU A 511 -8.35 22.45 -18.14
C LEU A 511 -8.87 21.00 -18.32
N MET A 512 -8.27 20.26 -19.25
CA MET A 512 -8.49 18.83 -19.53
C MET A 512 -9.89 18.45 -20.06
N LYS A 513 -10.03 17.25 -20.66
CA LYS A 513 -11.26 16.80 -21.34
C LYS A 513 -12.49 16.63 -20.44
N ASN A 514 -12.33 16.64 -19.11
CA ASN A 514 -13.41 16.37 -18.14
C ASN A 514 -14.06 17.65 -17.56
N LYS A 515 -13.90 18.80 -18.22
CA LYS A 515 -14.46 20.10 -17.78
C LYS A 515 -14.09 20.50 -16.36
N THR A 516 -12.83 20.28 -15.97
CA THR A 516 -12.36 20.60 -14.62
C THR A 516 -12.34 22.11 -14.42
N LYS A 517 -12.99 22.62 -13.36
CA LYS A 517 -13.15 24.07 -13.14
C LYS A 517 -11.94 24.79 -12.54
N GLY A 518 -10.89 24.05 -12.21
CA GLY A 518 -9.65 24.55 -11.63
C GLY A 518 -8.69 23.41 -11.30
N MET A 519 -7.41 23.74 -11.08
CA MET A 519 -6.37 22.76 -10.81
C MET A 519 -5.35 23.34 -9.84
N LYS A 520 -5.10 22.65 -8.71
CA LYS A 520 -4.02 22.94 -7.76
C LYS A 520 -2.91 21.90 -7.94
N ILE A 521 -1.67 22.37 -8.06
CA ILE A 521 -0.47 21.55 -8.24
C ILE A 521 0.47 21.83 -7.08
N ASP A 522 0.76 20.79 -6.30
CA ASP A 522 1.87 20.80 -5.34
C ASP A 522 3.18 20.41 -6.05
N MET A 523 4.11 21.35 -6.18
CA MET A 523 5.38 21.17 -6.90
C MET A 523 6.43 20.39 -6.10
N LYS A 524 6.21 20.09 -4.81
CA LYS A 524 7.06 19.17 -4.03
C LYS A 524 6.87 17.71 -4.45
N SER A 525 5.68 17.36 -4.94
CA SER A 525 5.38 16.00 -5.37
C SER A 525 6.20 15.59 -6.61
N GLN A 526 6.94 14.47 -6.51
CA GLN A 526 7.74 13.96 -7.63
C GLN A 526 6.89 13.64 -8.88
N LYS A 527 5.63 13.23 -8.68
CA LYS A 527 4.68 12.99 -9.79
C LYS A 527 4.37 14.29 -10.53
N ASN A 528 4.15 15.37 -9.79
CA ASN A 528 3.88 16.69 -10.36
C ASN A 528 5.12 17.30 -11.01
N GLN A 529 6.32 17.06 -10.48
CA GLN A 529 7.56 17.48 -11.14
C GLN A 529 7.74 16.85 -12.52
N ARG A 530 7.47 15.54 -12.65
CA ARG A 530 7.47 14.85 -13.96
C ARG A 530 6.38 15.40 -14.89
N MET A 531 5.26 15.85 -14.33
CA MET A 531 4.18 16.47 -15.07
C MET A 531 4.57 17.86 -15.62
N LEU A 532 5.27 18.68 -14.82
CA LEU A 532 5.85 19.95 -15.25
C LEU A 532 6.85 19.76 -16.40
N GLN A 533 7.69 18.72 -16.34
CA GLN A 533 8.60 18.35 -17.43
C GLN A 533 7.85 17.90 -18.69
N ARG A 534 6.81 17.08 -18.50
CA ARG A 534 6.02 16.52 -19.60
C ARG A 534 5.29 17.59 -20.38
N TRP A 535 4.74 18.61 -19.73
CA TRP A 535 4.01 19.71 -20.36
C TRP A 535 4.79 21.02 -20.25
N SER A 536 6.07 20.98 -20.61
CA SER A 536 7.00 22.10 -20.41
C SER A 536 6.57 23.41 -21.06
N ASP A 537 5.92 23.36 -22.24
CA ASP A 537 5.39 24.55 -22.91
C ASP A 537 4.35 25.29 -22.05
N GLN A 538 3.58 24.57 -21.22
CA GLN A 538 2.56 25.16 -20.37
C GLN A 538 3.14 26.14 -19.35
N PHE A 539 4.32 25.80 -18.82
CA PHE A 539 4.98 26.48 -17.71
C PHE A 539 6.09 27.43 -18.17
N LYS A 540 6.57 27.28 -19.41
CA LYS A 540 7.66 28.06 -19.98
C LYS A 540 7.50 29.59 -19.88
N PRO A 541 6.30 30.20 -20.03
CA PRO A 541 6.17 31.65 -19.94
C PRO A 541 6.42 32.25 -18.56
N PHE A 542 6.34 31.45 -17.49
CA PHE A 542 6.64 31.88 -16.13
C PHE A 542 8.14 32.13 -15.92
N LYS A 543 8.99 31.51 -16.75
CA LYS A 543 10.45 31.61 -16.62
C LYS A 543 10.93 33.06 -16.78
N ASN A 544 11.78 33.49 -15.84
CA ASN A 544 12.38 34.82 -15.75
C ASN A 544 11.40 35.97 -15.47
N ILE A 545 10.14 35.69 -15.12
CA ILE A 545 9.19 36.71 -14.70
C ILE A 545 9.32 36.90 -13.18
N PHE A 546 9.87 38.05 -12.79
CA PHE A 546 10.18 38.39 -11.38
C PHE A 546 10.99 37.32 -10.64
N GLY A 547 11.88 36.62 -11.35
CA GLY A 547 12.72 35.56 -10.76
C GLY A 547 12.05 34.19 -10.65
N CYS A 548 10.83 34.02 -11.18
CA CYS A 548 10.16 32.74 -11.21
C CYS A 548 10.86 31.77 -12.19
N ASP A 549 11.13 30.57 -11.71
CA ASP A 549 11.63 29.45 -12.50
C ASP A 549 10.97 28.14 -12.03
N LEU A 550 10.15 27.58 -12.92
CA LEU A 550 9.43 26.33 -12.68
C LEU A 550 10.16 25.10 -13.25
N SER A 551 11.40 25.28 -13.75
CA SER A 551 12.20 24.16 -14.23
C SER A 551 12.60 23.22 -13.08
N THR A 552 12.63 21.93 -13.39
CA THR A 552 12.98 20.85 -12.45
C THR A 552 14.34 20.23 -12.79
N ASP A 553 15.13 20.94 -13.58
CA ASP A 553 16.43 20.48 -14.07
C ASP A 553 17.41 20.32 -12.89
N GLY A 554 18.22 19.26 -12.94
CA GLY A 554 19.25 19.02 -11.92
C GLY A 554 18.74 18.62 -10.53
N GLY A 555 17.47 18.20 -10.39
CA GLY A 555 16.91 17.72 -9.13
C GLY A 555 16.44 18.82 -8.18
N ARG A 556 16.37 20.08 -8.65
CA ARG A 556 15.84 21.19 -7.86
C ARG A 556 14.32 21.11 -7.77
N ILE A 557 13.79 21.29 -6.55
CA ILE A 557 12.35 21.43 -6.32
C ILE A 557 11.96 22.87 -6.66
N PRO A 558 10.99 23.10 -7.58
CA PRO A 558 10.50 24.43 -7.89
C PRO A 558 9.90 25.10 -6.64
N HIS A 559 10.37 26.31 -6.34
CA HIS A 559 9.86 27.15 -5.27
C HIS A 559 9.96 28.62 -5.68
N PHE A 560 8.94 29.40 -5.37
CA PHE A 560 8.88 30.83 -5.66
C PHE A 560 8.67 31.65 -4.40
N ASP A 561 9.65 32.51 -4.09
CA ASP A 561 9.64 33.40 -2.93
C ASP A 561 8.74 34.62 -3.13
N GLY A 562 7.43 34.36 -3.08
CA GLY A 562 6.38 35.35 -3.23
C GLY A 562 5.18 34.76 -3.93
N THR A 563 4.35 35.62 -4.50
CA THR A 563 3.17 35.24 -5.28
C THR A 563 3.21 35.91 -6.64
N LEU A 564 3.04 35.13 -7.70
CA LEU A 564 3.03 35.59 -9.08
C LEU A 564 1.74 35.13 -9.77
N PHE A 565 0.84 36.08 -10.03
CA PHE A 565 -0.32 35.89 -10.88
C PHE A 565 0.03 36.08 -12.35
N ARG A 566 -0.58 35.26 -13.21
CA ARG A 566 -0.62 35.40 -14.66
C ARG A 566 -2.06 35.50 -15.10
N LEU A 567 -2.39 36.60 -15.78
CA LEU A 567 -3.70 36.84 -16.39
C LEU A 567 -3.53 36.93 -17.91
N PRO A 568 -3.59 35.80 -18.65
CA PRO A 568 -3.56 35.83 -20.11
C PRO A 568 -4.74 36.66 -20.65
N LEU A 569 -4.45 37.64 -21.50
CA LEU A 569 -5.48 38.54 -22.01
C LEU A 569 -6.41 37.79 -22.96
N ARG A 570 -7.72 38.01 -22.77
CA ARG A 570 -8.75 37.43 -23.64
C ARG A 570 -8.52 37.87 -25.09
N THR A 571 -8.47 36.91 -25.99
CA THR A 571 -8.36 37.17 -27.43
C THR A 571 -9.75 37.31 -28.08
N ARG A 572 -9.80 37.80 -29.34
CA ARG A 572 -11.06 37.84 -30.11
C ARG A 572 -11.65 36.46 -30.38
N GLN A 573 -10.84 35.40 -30.42
CA GLN A 573 -11.35 34.02 -30.56
C GLN A 573 -12.09 33.58 -29.29
N GLN A 574 -11.67 34.11 -28.14
CA GLN A 574 -12.25 33.87 -26.82
C GLN A 574 -13.38 34.86 -26.48
N SER A 575 -13.77 35.78 -27.38
CA SER A 575 -14.85 36.74 -27.08
C SER A 575 -16.24 36.11 -27.02
N SER A 576 -16.37 34.83 -27.39
CA SER A 576 -17.55 34.01 -27.12
C SER A 576 -17.59 33.46 -25.69
N SER A 577 -16.58 33.77 -24.85
CA SER A 577 -16.54 33.41 -23.44
C SER A 577 -17.83 33.86 -22.76
N GLU A 578 -18.41 32.94 -22.01
CA GLU A 578 -19.60 33.26 -21.25
C GLU A 578 -19.28 34.31 -20.17
N LEU A 579 -18.07 34.37 -19.62
CA LEU A 579 -17.72 35.26 -18.51
C LEU A 579 -17.74 36.74 -18.87
N SER A 580 -17.14 37.11 -20.01
CA SER A 580 -17.10 38.50 -20.48
C SER A 580 -16.79 38.54 -21.97
N SER A 581 -17.47 39.44 -22.70
CA SER A 581 -17.19 39.73 -24.10
C SER A 581 -16.13 40.81 -24.30
N ILE A 582 -15.63 41.43 -23.22
CA ILE A 582 -14.61 42.49 -23.29
C ILE A 582 -13.26 41.86 -23.63
N VAL A 583 -12.64 42.39 -24.68
CA VAL A 583 -11.30 42.06 -25.17
C VAL A 583 -10.43 43.27 -24.90
N TYR A 584 -9.19 43.05 -24.47
CA TYR A 584 -8.19 44.10 -24.28
C TYR A 584 -7.05 43.89 -25.27
N ASN A 585 -7.04 44.69 -26.32
CA ASN A 585 -5.94 44.82 -27.25
C ASN A 585 -4.83 45.71 -26.66
N HIS A 586 -3.76 45.92 -27.42
CA HIS A 586 -2.61 46.73 -26.98
C HIS A 586 -3.00 48.15 -26.53
N ASP A 587 -3.86 48.84 -27.28
CA ASP A 587 -4.22 50.23 -27.00
C ASP A 587 -5.15 50.31 -25.78
N GLU A 588 -6.10 49.37 -25.65
CA GLU A 588 -6.99 49.26 -24.49
C GLU A 588 -6.22 48.92 -23.20
N MET A 589 -5.22 48.04 -23.29
CA MET A 589 -4.33 47.76 -22.15
C MET A 589 -3.50 48.97 -21.76
N ARG A 590 -3.02 49.74 -22.73
CA ARG A 590 -2.27 50.97 -22.47
C ARG A 590 -3.13 52.01 -21.77
N GLU A 591 -4.36 52.21 -22.24
CA GLU A 591 -5.33 53.10 -21.59
C GLU A 591 -5.62 52.67 -20.14
N LEU A 592 -5.84 51.37 -19.90
CA LEU A 592 -6.03 50.83 -18.56
C LEU A 592 -4.81 51.10 -17.67
N LEU A 593 -3.59 50.90 -18.19
CA LEU A 593 -2.36 51.19 -17.45
C LEU A 593 -2.19 52.68 -17.18
N ASP A 594 -2.56 53.56 -18.11
CA ASP A 594 -2.49 55.01 -17.91
C ASP A 594 -3.47 55.47 -16.81
N ILE A 595 -4.70 54.93 -16.80
CA ILE A 595 -5.69 55.16 -15.72
C ILE A 595 -5.14 54.65 -14.38
N PHE A 596 -4.52 53.47 -14.38
CA PHE A 596 -3.89 52.90 -13.19
C PHE A 596 -2.73 53.75 -12.69
N ILE A 597 -1.83 54.20 -13.56
CA ILE A 597 -0.70 55.08 -13.21
C ILE A 597 -1.19 56.36 -12.54
N GLN A 598 -2.23 56.99 -13.09
CA GLN A 598 -2.82 58.22 -12.52
C GLN A 598 -3.43 57.98 -11.13
N SER A 599 -3.90 56.77 -10.85
CA SER A 599 -4.59 56.42 -9.60
C SER A 599 -3.71 55.68 -8.58
N ALA A 600 -2.54 55.17 -8.98
CA ALA A 600 -1.69 54.30 -8.17
C ALA A 600 -1.25 54.96 -6.86
N GLY A 601 -0.97 56.27 -6.88
CA GLY A 601 -0.66 57.02 -5.65
C GLY A 601 -1.83 57.03 -4.66
N ASN A 602 -3.07 57.25 -5.14
CA ASN A 602 -4.26 57.24 -4.30
C ASN A 602 -4.57 55.84 -3.75
N LEU A 603 -4.43 54.80 -4.59
CA LEU A 603 -4.59 53.42 -4.15
C LEU A 603 -3.58 53.07 -3.06
N LEU A 604 -2.33 53.50 -3.24
CA LEU A 604 -1.29 53.29 -2.26
C LEU A 604 -1.64 53.94 -0.92
N LEU A 605 -2.30 55.10 -0.84
CA LEU A 605 -2.65 55.77 0.43
C LEU A 605 -3.54 54.94 1.37
N PHE A 606 -4.36 54.04 0.83
CA PHE A 606 -5.33 53.26 1.62
C PHE A 606 -4.83 51.86 2.01
N THR A 607 -3.60 51.51 1.64
CA THR A 607 -2.96 50.25 2.03
C THR A 607 -2.33 50.35 3.43
N GLN A 608 -2.27 49.25 4.17
CA GLN A 608 -1.64 49.18 5.49
C GLN A 608 -0.17 48.74 5.41
N ASN A 609 0.10 47.73 4.60
CA ASN A 609 1.38 47.03 4.49
C ASN A 609 2.11 47.35 3.19
N VAL A 610 1.39 47.44 2.06
CA VAL A 610 1.99 47.74 0.76
C VAL A 610 2.52 49.17 0.78
N SER A 611 3.82 49.30 0.51
CA SER A 611 4.53 50.58 0.55
C SER A 611 5.09 50.97 -0.81
N GLU A 612 5.13 50.06 -1.78
CA GLU A 612 5.69 50.28 -3.10
C GLU A 612 4.87 49.58 -4.19
N ILE A 613 4.55 50.31 -5.25
CA ILE A 613 3.94 49.80 -6.48
C ILE A 613 4.87 50.13 -7.65
N GLU A 614 5.20 49.11 -8.44
CA GLU A 614 5.96 49.25 -9.69
C GLU A 614 5.18 48.71 -10.88
N ILE A 615 5.26 49.40 -12.02
CA ILE A 615 4.60 49.00 -13.26
C ILE A 615 5.66 48.86 -14.35
N PHE A 616 5.71 47.68 -14.97
CA PHE A 616 6.65 47.30 -16.00
C PHE A 616 5.94 46.99 -17.31
N HIS A 617 6.70 47.03 -18.40
CA HIS A 617 6.29 46.58 -19.71
C HIS A 617 7.38 45.72 -20.35
N LEU A 618 6.96 44.64 -21.00
CA LEU A 618 7.81 43.75 -21.77
C LEU A 618 7.24 43.67 -23.18
N SER A 619 7.96 44.27 -24.12
CA SER A 619 7.52 44.39 -25.52
C SER A 619 7.55 43.06 -26.26
N GLU A 620 6.80 42.96 -27.36
CA GLU A 620 6.84 41.80 -28.26
C GLU A 620 8.24 41.63 -28.91
N ILE A 621 8.97 42.73 -29.13
CA ILE A 621 10.23 42.75 -29.91
C ILE A 621 11.45 42.51 -29.01
N ASP A 622 11.59 43.29 -27.93
CA ASP A 622 12.61 43.07 -26.90
C ASP A 622 12.02 42.27 -25.74
N THR A 623 12.02 40.95 -25.90
CA THR A 623 11.51 39.99 -24.93
C THR A 623 12.51 39.66 -23.82
N ARG A 624 13.73 40.23 -23.86
CA ARG A 624 14.80 39.94 -22.90
C ARG A 624 14.81 40.89 -21.71
N ARG A 625 14.30 42.11 -21.87
CA ARG A 625 14.38 43.14 -20.84
C ARG A 625 13.02 43.79 -20.58
N LYS A 626 12.48 43.60 -19.38
CA LYS A 626 11.34 44.38 -18.88
C LYS A 626 11.79 45.83 -18.59
N LYS A 627 10.98 46.80 -19.03
CA LYS A 627 11.19 48.24 -18.80
C LYS A 627 10.28 48.71 -17.67
N LEU A 628 10.85 49.43 -16.70
CA LEU A 628 10.07 50.12 -15.68
C LEU A 628 9.37 51.33 -16.33
N ILE A 629 8.05 51.39 -16.24
CA ILE A 629 7.23 52.51 -16.72
C ILE A 629 6.97 53.51 -15.59
N PHE A 630 6.59 52.98 -14.42
CA PHE A 630 6.15 53.80 -13.31
C PHE A 630 6.51 53.15 -11.99
N LYS A 631 6.83 53.98 -10.99
CA LYS A 631 7.08 53.58 -9.62
C LYS A 631 6.51 54.62 -8.68
N VAL A 632 5.78 54.16 -7.68
CA VAL A 632 5.31 54.98 -6.55
C VAL A 632 5.62 54.27 -5.24
N SER A 633 6.04 55.04 -4.24
CA SER A 633 6.40 54.51 -2.92
C SER A 633 5.96 55.47 -1.82
N ARG A 634 5.47 54.91 -0.71
CA ARG A 634 5.11 55.68 0.49
C ARG A 634 6.37 55.89 1.34
N ASN A 635 6.76 57.15 1.52
CA ASN A 635 7.87 57.50 2.40
C ASN A 635 7.40 57.43 3.86
N LEU A 636 7.86 56.43 4.62
CA LEU A 636 7.54 56.27 6.05
C LEU A 636 8.38 57.20 6.97
N ASN A 637 9.27 58.03 6.42
CA ASN A 637 10.22 58.88 7.17
C ASN A 637 9.75 60.34 7.35
N MET A 638 8.49 60.59 7.70
CA MET A 638 8.11 61.84 8.36
C MET A 638 7.44 61.51 9.69
N ALA A 639 8.27 61.21 10.69
CA ALA A 639 7.87 61.32 12.08
C ALA A 639 7.46 62.79 12.32
N PHE A 640 6.17 63.03 12.46
CA PHE A 640 5.69 64.29 13.04
C PHE A 640 6.29 64.39 14.45
N PRO A 641 6.92 65.52 14.83
CA PRO A 641 7.35 65.71 16.20
C PRO A 641 6.12 65.66 17.09
N ALA A 642 6.09 64.73 18.04
CA ALA A 642 5.11 64.73 19.09
C ALA A 642 5.22 66.06 19.84
N TYR A 643 4.20 66.92 19.71
CA TYR A 643 4.00 68.00 20.67
C TYR A 643 3.59 67.36 22.00
N VAL A 644 4.42 67.64 23.01
CA VAL A 644 4.33 67.21 24.41
C VAL A 644 3.02 67.66 25.06
#